data_AF-A0A4P6RH48-F1
#
_entry.id   AF-A0A4P6RH48-F1
#
_cell.length_a   1.000
_cell.length_b   1.000
_cell.length_c   1.000
_cell.angle_alpha   90.00
_cell.angle_beta   90.00
_cell.angle_gamma   90.00
#
_symmetry.space_group_name_H-M   'P 1'
#
loop_
_entity.id
_entity.type
_entity.pdbx_description
1 polymer ?
#
loop_
_entity_poly.entity_id
_entity_poly.type
_entity_poly.pdbx_seq_one_letter_code
_entity_poly.pdbx_strand_id
1 'polypeptide(L)'
;MKKRRILMGKTHLIAGAVMLAVAGGQLSAQTVAPKKAKAYMVADAHLDTQWNWDIQTTIKDYVWNTLNQNLFLLNQYPDYIFNFEGGVKYAWMKEYYPREYELMKAFVKAGRWHVSGASWDATDTLVPSVESFIRNIMLGQEFYRKELGVESTDIFLPDCFGFGWTLPTVAAHCGLIGFSSQKLDWRNNPFYGKSKHPFTIGLWKGVDGASVMLAHGYDYGRRWDNEDLSENKYLMELSKCTPLNTVYRYYGTGDVGGSPTIASVASVEKGIKGDGPLKIISAASDQLFKDYQPYGSHPELPVFDGELLMDVHGTGCYTSQAAMKLYNRQNELLGDAAERASVAAALLGVAEYPGKSLTESWQRFIFHQFHDDLTGTSIPRAYEFSWNDELLSLKQFSGILTHSVGSVAGKLDTRVKGIPVVLYNASGFKAADVVTIEVEASRFPKSVAVYNEQGKLVVSQLVSYTDGKVRLLVEATVPANGYAVYDVRLSGEGKEMSAVEAASVENSFYKLTLNENGDITSLFDKRNNKELVKAGKAIRLALFTENKSFEWPAWEILKETVDATPISITEDVKVTLCENGALRKTLCVEKRHDDSFFRQYIHLYEGVLAHRIDFTNEVDWQSTNALLKAEFPLNLNNEVGTYDLGVGSVQRGNNILTAYEVYAQYWADLTDANGSYGVSIMNDSKYGWDKPDNNTLRLTLLHTPKTKKNYAYQDRQDFGHHTFTYSLVGHVGALDVVQTRENAELLNQRIKAFVVGKHRGELGKSYSLAFSDNRNVLIKALKKAESSDEYVVRVYEAAGKQAQKASIVFADNLVAAVEADGTEKTIGKATFSGNRLEVSVNPNSIKTYKVRFASNKKVQTVAEPLPLVYDKKCFSWNEFKAAANFESGYSYAAELIPAEMNVHGVPFKLETREELNGMACKGNVLKLPADCTYNRLYILAAAASDKDVKGIFRVGKYVQEVIVPSYTGFIGQWGHTGHTEGYLKDAEVAYVGTHRHSGEGDQPYEFTYMFKFAIDLPEKATEVVLPDNKDIVIFAATLTDVAATSVCPASELFRTANKCNRYQTESSTERVNILKQDMVMGYSSYVNEKEKPAFMVDGDENTKWCAIAEMPHYVDFDLGGERSINGWKLLNAAGENHSYVTSSCFLQGKSDKNGEWRTLDYVSGNGKNVLNRTLNKSESVRYLRLLVTQPMQSASGKDVRIYEMEVYE
;
A
#
# COMPACT_ATOMS: atom_id res chain seq x y z
N MET A 1 -52.26 -35.51 -25.84
CA MET A 1 -52.89 -36.07 -27.06
C MET A 1 -51.89 -36.95 -27.79
N LYS A 2 -52.32 -38.18 -28.14
CA LYS A 2 -51.79 -39.16 -29.12
C LYS A 2 -50.26 -39.46 -29.13
N LYS A 3 -49.80 -40.66 -28.71
CA LYS A 3 -49.81 -41.98 -29.43
C LYS A 3 -49.07 -41.88 -30.77
N ARG A 4 -48.15 -42.76 -31.20
CA ARG A 4 -47.92 -44.22 -31.04
C ARG A 4 -46.55 -44.51 -31.74
N ARG A 5 -45.63 -45.37 -31.25
CA ARG A 5 -45.60 -46.86 -31.24
C ARG A 5 -45.00 -47.42 -32.56
N ILE A 6 -44.09 -48.41 -32.56
CA ILE A 6 -44.34 -49.87 -32.70
C ILE A 6 -42.97 -50.61 -32.76
N LEU A 7 -42.66 -51.52 -31.81
CA LEU A 7 -42.56 -53.02 -31.86
C LEU A 7 -41.30 -53.55 -32.58
N MET A 8 -40.68 -54.70 -32.27
CA MET A 8 -40.98 -56.00 -31.61
C MET A 8 -39.61 -56.73 -31.44
N GLY A 9 -39.34 -57.78 -30.67
CA GLY A 9 -40.13 -58.81 -30.00
C GLY A 9 -39.22 -59.81 -29.22
N LYS A 10 -39.86 -60.67 -28.42
CA LYS A 10 -39.37 -61.68 -27.44
C LYS A 10 -39.02 -63.03 -28.15
N THR A 11 -38.50 -64.14 -27.59
CA THR A 11 -38.62 -64.82 -26.28
C THR A 11 -37.74 -66.11 -26.28
N HIS A 12 -37.20 -66.58 -25.14
CA HIS A 12 -37.40 -67.92 -24.51
C HIS A 12 -36.23 -68.44 -23.63
N LEU A 13 -36.63 -69.08 -22.51
CA LEU A 13 -35.85 -69.87 -21.53
C LEU A 13 -35.46 -71.26 -22.08
N ILE A 14 -34.44 -71.90 -21.48
CA ILE A 14 -34.44 -73.31 -20.96
C ILE A 14 -33.20 -73.55 -20.08
N ALA A 15 -33.37 -74.34 -19.01
CA ALA A 15 -32.37 -74.81 -18.06
C ALA A 15 -31.76 -76.17 -18.47
N GLY A 16 -30.53 -76.46 -18.02
CA GLY A 16 -29.94 -77.80 -18.07
C GLY A 16 -28.47 -77.82 -17.64
N ALA A 17 -28.17 -78.44 -16.49
CA ALA A 17 -26.84 -78.65 -15.95
C ALA A 17 -26.37 -80.09 -16.21
N VAL A 18 -25.17 -80.26 -16.79
CA VAL A 18 -24.36 -81.50 -16.75
C VAL A 18 -22.89 -81.10 -16.67
N MET A 19 -22.20 -81.53 -15.61
CA MET A 19 -20.74 -81.46 -15.47
C MET A 19 -20.04 -82.57 -16.28
N LEU A 20 -18.98 -82.24 -17.03
CA LEU A 20 -17.75 -83.04 -17.11
C LEU A 20 -16.61 -82.31 -17.85
N ALA A 21 -15.52 -82.07 -17.10
CA ALA A 21 -14.10 -82.02 -17.44
C ALA A 21 -13.54 -81.26 -18.68
N VAL A 22 -12.84 -80.16 -18.36
CA VAL A 22 -11.52 -79.68 -18.86
C VAL A 22 -11.30 -79.57 -20.38
N ALA A 23 -11.40 -78.33 -20.91
CA ALA A 23 -10.42 -77.75 -21.84
C ALA A 23 -10.67 -76.23 -21.98
N GLY A 24 -9.58 -75.47 -22.14
CA GLY A 24 -9.45 -74.01 -22.12
C GLY A 24 -10.54 -73.16 -22.76
N GLY A 25 -10.93 -72.12 -22.03
CA GLY A 25 -11.69 -70.98 -22.53
C GLY A 25 -11.37 -69.76 -21.68
N GLN A 26 -10.38 -68.96 -22.11
CA GLN A 26 -10.04 -67.67 -21.52
C GLN A 26 -11.26 -66.74 -21.55
N LEU A 27 -11.82 -66.45 -20.38
CA LEU A 27 -12.57 -65.20 -20.17
C LEU A 27 -11.53 -64.07 -20.19
N SER A 28 -11.51 -63.32 -21.28
CA SER A 28 -10.83 -62.03 -21.37
C SER A 28 -11.47 -61.07 -20.37
N ALA A 29 -10.96 -61.08 -19.13
CA ALA A 29 -11.00 -59.91 -18.29
C ALA A 29 -10.28 -58.80 -19.06
N GLN A 30 -11.01 -57.78 -19.52
CA GLN A 30 -10.39 -56.51 -19.88
C GLN A 30 -9.77 -55.96 -18.60
N THR A 31 -8.52 -56.33 -18.36
CA THR A 31 -7.62 -55.65 -17.45
C THR A 31 -7.48 -54.23 -17.96
N VAL A 32 -8.19 -53.29 -17.32
CA VAL A 32 -7.86 -51.87 -17.45
C VAL A 32 -6.39 -51.76 -17.04
N ALA A 33 -5.50 -51.47 -17.99
CA ALA A 33 -4.09 -51.32 -17.71
C ALA A 33 -3.93 -50.30 -16.57
N PRO A 34 -3.11 -50.59 -15.54
CA PRO A 34 -2.92 -49.66 -14.43
C PRO A 34 -2.46 -48.30 -14.99
N LYS A 35 -3.16 -47.22 -14.64
CA LYS A 35 -2.79 -45.86 -15.04
C LYS A 35 -1.38 -45.58 -14.52
N LYS A 36 -0.44 -45.39 -15.45
CA LYS A 36 0.94 -44.95 -15.17
C LYS A 36 0.90 -43.71 -14.28
N ALA A 37 1.72 -43.67 -13.22
CA ALA A 37 1.81 -42.51 -12.35
C ALA A 37 2.22 -41.28 -13.17
N LYS A 38 1.77 -40.09 -12.80
CA LYS A 38 2.12 -38.84 -13.50
C LYS A 38 2.84 -37.87 -12.59
N ALA A 39 3.83 -37.16 -13.11
CA ALA A 39 4.46 -36.02 -12.44
C ALA A 39 4.39 -34.79 -13.34
N TYR A 40 3.65 -33.78 -12.87
CA TYR A 40 3.62 -32.44 -13.46
C TYR A 40 4.78 -31.67 -12.84
N MET A 41 5.86 -31.53 -13.61
CA MET A 41 7.09 -30.84 -13.23
C MET A 41 6.96 -29.38 -13.63
N VAL A 42 6.77 -28.52 -12.64
CA VAL A 42 6.53 -27.08 -12.81
C VAL A 42 7.81 -26.34 -12.50
N ALA A 43 8.46 -25.85 -13.54
CA ALA A 43 9.72 -25.13 -13.39
C ALA A 43 9.46 -23.70 -12.99
N ASP A 44 10.06 -23.23 -11.92
CA ASP A 44 9.84 -21.89 -11.38
C ASP A 44 11.17 -21.24 -10.95
N ALA A 45 11.14 -19.93 -10.79
CA ALA A 45 12.18 -19.18 -10.11
C ALA A 45 11.51 -18.12 -9.23
N HIS A 46 10.98 -18.57 -8.08
CA HIS A 46 10.32 -17.68 -7.13
C HIS A 46 11.21 -16.48 -6.82
N LEU A 47 10.64 -15.29 -6.97
CA LEU A 47 11.34 -14.02 -6.81
C LEU A 47 10.59 -13.16 -5.82
N ASP A 48 11.16 -12.96 -4.65
CA ASP A 48 10.65 -11.99 -3.69
C ASP A 48 10.95 -10.60 -4.20
N THR A 49 9.89 -9.80 -4.33
CA THR A 49 9.98 -8.42 -4.82
C THR A 49 10.93 -7.60 -3.95
N GLN A 50 10.86 -7.81 -2.64
CA GLN A 50 11.84 -7.36 -1.66
C GLN A 50 11.72 -8.24 -0.41
N TRP A 51 12.85 -8.47 0.25
CA TRP A 51 12.92 -9.27 1.48
C TRP A 51 14.19 -8.94 2.27
N ASN A 52 15.25 -9.74 2.08
CA ASN A 52 16.60 -9.51 2.64
C ASN A 52 17.45 -8.60 1.74
N TRP A 53 16.81 -7.92 0.82
CA TRP A 53 17.34 -6.99 -0.17
C TRP A 53 16.26 -5.94 -0.46
N ASP A 54 16.68 -4.84 -1.08
CA ASP A 54 15.78 -3.80 -1.54
C ASP A 54 15.34 -3.99 -2.99
N ILE A 55 14.32 -3.25 -3.40
CA ILE A 55 13.79 -3.23 -4.76
C ILE A 55 14.83 -2.88 -5.83
N GLN A 56 15.83 -2.05 -5.49
CA GLN A 56 16.90 -1.69 -6.43
C GLN A 56 17.75 -2.91 -6.78
N THR A 57 18.08 -3.74 -5.79
CA THR A 57 18.76 -5.02 -5.97
C THR A 57 17.92 -5.99 -6.80
N THR A 58 16.61 -6.09 -6.51
CA THR A 58 15.69 -6.92 -7.29
C THR A 58 15.72 -6.56 -8.76
N ILE A 59 15.63 -5.27 -9.10
CA ILE A 59 15.63 -4.81 -10.49
C ILE A 59 16.99 -5.05 -11.16
N LYS A 60 18.09 -4.65 -10.51
CA LYS A 60 19.44 -4.72 -11.10
C LYS A 60 19.90 -6.15 -11.32
N ASP A 61 19.75 -7.01 -10.32
CA ASP A 61 20.39 -8.31 -10.30
C ASP A 61 19.40 -9.43 -10.59
N TYR A 62 18.28 -9.47 -9.86
CA TYR A 62 17.40 -10.64 -9.85
C TYR A 62 16.46 -10.71 -11.06
N VAL A 63 15.88 -9.58 -11.47
CA VAL A 63 15.12 -9.49 -12.72
C VAL A 63 16.02 -9.80 -13.91
N TRP A 64 17.23 -9.22 -13.95
CA TRP A 64 18.22 -9.47 -14.99
C TRP A 64 18.59 -10.96 -15.10
N ASN A 65 18.93 -11.57 -13.97
CA ASN A 65 19.31 -12.98 -13.89
C ASN A 65 18.15 -13.91 -14.29
N THR A 66 16.94 -13.61 -13.83
CA THR A 66 15.73 -14.37 -14.19
C THR A 66 15.49 -14.35 -15.70
N LEU A 67 15.60 -13.18 -16.31
CA LEU A 67 15.37 -13.04 -17.74
C LEU A 67 16.45 -13.76 -18.57
N ASN A 68 17.72 -13.46 -18.33
CA ASN A 68 18.81 -13.94 -19.19
C ASN A 68 19.13 -15.42 -19.02
N GLN A 69 19.08 -15.97 -17.81
CA GLN A 69 19.35 -17.38 -17.60
C GLN A 69 18.26 -18.26 -18.23
N ASN A 70 16.98 -17.87 -18.11
CA ASN A 70 15.89 -18.60 -18.76
C ASN A 70 15.90 -18.45 -20.27
N LEU A 71 16.22 -17.26 -20.82
CA LEU A 71 16.43 -17.10 -22.26
C LEU A 71 17.51 -18.06 -22.79
N PHE A 72 18.60 -18.26 -22.04
CA PHE A 72 19.61 -19.27 -22.38
C PHE A 72 19.01 -20.70 -22.37
N LEU A 73 18.33 -21.11 -21.30
CA LEU A 73 17.78 -22.47 -21.18
C LEU A 73 16.71 -22.77 -22.23
N LEU A 74 15.82 -21.82 -22.51
CA LEU A 74 14.74 -21.94 -23.50
C LEU A 74 15.29 -22.13 -24.93
N ASN A 75 16.45 -21.55 -25.23
CA ASN A 75 17.13 -21.77 -26.50
C ASN A 75 17.79 -23.16 -26.61
N GLN A 76 18.18 -23.79 -25.50
CA GLN A 76 18.91 -25.07 -25.51
C GLN A 76 17.99 -26.30 -25.37
N TYR A 77 16.93 -26.22 -24.57
CA TYR A 77 16.10 -27.36 -24.19
C TYR A 77 14.70 -27.20 -24.77
N PRO A 78 14.28 -27.97 -25.79
CA PRO A 78 13.04 -27.70 -26.54
C PRO A 78 11.74 -28.01 -25.79
N ASP A 79 11.76 -28.94 -24.84
CA ASP A 79 10.59 -29.34 -24.04
C ASP A 79 10.48 -28.55 -22.72
N TYR A 80 11.45 -27.66 -22.44
CA TYR A 80 11.45 -26.82 -21.25
C TYR A 80 10.34 -25.76 -21.28
N ILE A 81 9.48 -25.78 -20.26
CA ILE A 81 8.51 -24.74 -19.93
C ILE A 81 8.92 -24.07 -18.61
N PHE A 82 9.12 -22.76 -18.65
CA PHE A 82 9.36 -21.92 -17.48
C PHE A 82 8.07 -21.24 -17.04
N ASN A 83 7.80 -21.22 -15.74
CA ASN A 83 6.65 -20.58 -15.11
C ASN A 83 7.16 -19.38 -14.31
N PHE A 84 6.54 -18.21 -14.50
CA PHE A 84 6.98 -17.01 -13.80
C PHE A 84 5.84 -16.05 -13.50
N GLU A 85 5.85 -15.55 -12.27
CA GLU A 85 4.76 -14.79 -11.65
C GLU A 85 5.04 -13.28 -11.53
N GLY A 86 3.98 -12.51 -11.31
CA GLY A 86 4.03 -11.09 -10.92
C GLY A 86 4.13 -10.13 -12.10
N GLY A 87 3.01 -9.47 -12.44
CA GLY A 87 2.93 -8.40 -13.45
C GLY A 87 3.94 -7.28 -13.26
N VAL A 88 4.23 -6.88 -12.01
CA VAL A 88 5.22 -5.83 -11.69
C VAL A 88 6.63 -6.20 -12.14
N LYS A 89 7.02 -7.48 -12.03
CA LYS A 89 8.32 -7.98 -12.46
C LYS A 89 8.46 -7.92 -13.98
N TYR A 90 7.39 -8.26 -14.71
CA TYR A 90 7.35 -8.06 -16.17
C TYR A 90 7.38 -6.58 -16.57
N ALA A 91 6.75 -5.69 -15.78
CA ALA A 91 6.83 -4.26 -16.00
C ALA A 91 8.27 -3.75 -15.85
N TRP A 92 9.02 -4.21 -14.85
CA TRP A 92 10.45 -3.91 -14.72
C TRP A 92 11.30 -4.50 -15.84
N MET A 93 11.01 -5.72 -16.30
CA MET A 93 11.69 -6.27 -17.48
C MET A 93 11.49 -5.38 -18.71
N LYS A 94 10.26 -4.88 -18.92
CA LYS A 94 9.94 -3.95 -20.02
C LYS A 94 10.65 -2.61 -19.86
N GLU A 95 10.68 -2.06 -18.65
CA GLU A 95 11.23 -0.75 -18.34
C GLU A 95 12.77 -0.72 -18.42
N TYR A 96 13.44 -1.65 -17.72
CA TYR A 96 14.89 -1.63 -17.56
C TYR A 96 15.64 -2.51 -18.58
N TYR A 97 14.98 -3.53 -19.15
CA TYR A 97 15.60 -4.48 -20.08
C TYR A 97 14.76 -4.71 -21.36
N PRO A 98 14.39 -3.63 -22.09
CA PRO A 98 13.40 -3.70 -23.18
C PRO A 98 13.80 -4.66 -24.32
N ARG A 99 15.11 -4.81 -24.60
CA ARG A 99 15.60 -5.75 -25.62
C ARG A 99 15.34 -7.19 -25.22
N GLU A 100 15.74 -7.57 -24.01
CA GLU A 100 15.57 -8.92 -23.49
C GLU A 100 14.08 -9.23 -23.24
N TYR A 101 13.28 -8.23 -22.87
CA TYR A 101 11.82 -8.34 -22.76
C TYR A 101 11.15 -8.76 -24.09
N GLU A 102 11.55 -8.16 -25.22
CA GLU A 102 11.03 -8.54 -26.54
C GLU A 102 11.48 -9.96 -26.95
N LEU A 103 12.69 -10.40 -26.56
CA LEU A 103 13.11 -11.80 -26.75
C LEU A 103 12.25 -12.76 -25.92
N MET A 104 11.95 -12.42 -24.67
CA MET A 104 11.11 -13.23 -23.79
C MET A 104 9.68 -13.37 -24.33
N LYS A 105 9.09 -12.29 -24.87
CA LYS A 105 7.75 -12.31 -25.49
C LYS A 105 7.61 -13.35 -26.61
N ALA A 106 8.67 -13.64 -27.35
CA ALA A 106 8.65 -14.71 -28.34
C ALA A 106 8.41 -16.09 -27.72
N PHE A 107 8.98 -16.35 -26.54
CA PHE A 107 8.77 -17.60 -25.78
C PHE A 107 7.42 -17.65 -25.08
N VAL A 108 6.86 -16.50 -24.68
CA VAL A 108 5.46 -16.43 -24.20
C VAL A 108 4.50 -16.85 -25.29
N LYS A 109 4.65 -16.28 -26.49
CA LYS A 109 3.83 -16.65 -27.66
C LYS A 109 3.99 -18.12 -28.05
N ALA A 110 5.18 -18.70 -27.83
CA ALA A 110 5.44 -20.12 -28.06
C ALA A 110 4.89 -21.04 -26.94
N GLY A 111 4.36 -20.48 -25.85
CA GLY A 111 3.85 -21.24 -24.70
C GLY A 111 4.94 -21.88 -23.83
N ARG A 112 6.19 -21.44 -23.97
CA ARG A 112 7.35 -22.00 -23.26
C ARG A 112 7.85 -21.12 -22.12
N TRP A 113 7.50 -19.83 -22.15
CA TRP A 113 7.46 -18.98 -20.98
C TRP A 113 5.99 -18.80 -20.60
N HIS A 114 5.56 -19.48 -19.56
CA HIS A 114 4.19 -19.41 -19.06
C HIS A 114 4.07 -18.31 -18.00
N VAL A 115 3.07 -17.45 -18.17
CA VAL A 115 2.70 -16.45 -17.16
C VAL A 115 1.89 -17.19 -16.09
N SER A 116 2.53 -17.43 -14.95
CA SER A 116 1.93 -18.10 -13.80
C SER A 116 1.42 -17.08 -12.80
N GLY A 117 0.34 -17.39 -12.10
CA GLY A 117 -0.23 -16.44 -11.15
C GLY A 117 -0.88 -15.24 -11.85
N ALA A 118 -2.17 -15.06 -11.57
CA ALA A 118 -3.00 -14.06 -12.21
C ALA A 118 -2.74 -12.59 -11.77
N SER A 119 -1.83 -12.35 -10.83
CA SER A 119 -1.75 -11.09 -10.09
C SER A 119 -0.68 -10.10 -10.57
N TRP A 120 -0.86 -8.83 -10.21
CA TRP A 120 0.15 -7.78 -10.35
C TRP A 120 1.39 -8.09 -9.51
N ASP A 121 1.23 -8.60 -8.29
CA ASP A 121 2.30 -9.25 -7.54
C ASP A 121 1.82 -10.44 -6.69
N ALA A 122 2.74 -11.25 -6.16
CA ALA A 122 2.49 -12.39 -5.28
C ALA A 122 2.17 -11.93 -3.84
N THR A 123 0.99 -11.35 -3.70
CA THR A 123 0.45 -10.69 -2.51
C THR A 123 0.05 -11.66 -1.39
N ASP A 124 0.20 -11.21 -0.14
CA ASP A 124 -0.41 -11.87 1.03
C ASP A 124 -1.93 -12.04 0.83
N THR A 125 -2.50 -13.14 1.35
CA THR A 125 -3.93 -13.46 1.11
C THR A 125 -4.84 -13.16 2.29
N LEU A 126 -4.31 -12.60 3.39
CA LEU A 126 -5.03 -12.48 4.65
C LEU A 126 -5.26 -11.02 5.07
N VAL A 127 -4.24 -10.17 4.96
CA VAL A 127 -4.26 -8.76 5.36
C VAL A 127 -4.94 -7.86 4.31
N PRO A 128 -4.64 -7.97 3.01
CA PRO A 128 -5.32 -7.15 1.99
C PRO A 128 -6.83 -7.34 2.02
N SER A 129 -7.57 -6.27 1.70
CA SER A 129 -9.02 -6.39 1.55
C SER A 129 -9.35 -7.28 0.33
N VAL A 130 -10.55 -7.88 0.34
CA VAL A 130 -11.04 -8.68 -0.80
C VAL A 130 -11.07 -7.86 -2.09
N GLU A 131 -11.41 -6.56 -2.03
CA GLU A 131 -11.40 -5.71 -3.22
C GLU A 131 -9.97 -5.50 -3.73
N SER A 132 -8.99 -5.26 -2.86
CA SER A 132 -7.58 -5.11 -3.25
C SER A 132 -7.02 -6.38 -3.86
N PHE A 133 -7.38 -7.56 -3.34
CA PHE A 133 -6.97 -8.82 -3.94
C PHE A 133 -7.58 -9.01 -5.35
N ILE A 134 -8.84 -8.60 -5.55
CA ILE A 134 -9.46 -8.55 -6.88
C ILE A 134 -8.73 -7.55 -7.77
N ARG A 135 -8.37 -6.36 -7.28
CA ARG A 135 -7.59 -5.36 -8.05
C ARG A 135 -6.23 -5.92 -8.43
N ASN A 136 -5.54 -6.60 -7.52
CA ASN A 136 -4.26 -7.23 -7.79
C ASN A 136 -4.36 -8.21 -8.96
N ILE A 137 -5.37 -9.10 -8.96
CA ILE A 137 -5.65 -10.01 -10.08
C ILE A 137 -6.00 -9.23 -11.36
N MET A 138 -6.92 -8.27 -11.27
CA MET A 138 -7.39 -7.49 -12.42
C MET A 138 -6.24 -6.72 -13.10
N LEU A 139 -5.38 -6.05 -12.32
CA LEU A 139 -4.25 -5.28 -12.82
C LEU A 139 -3.20 -6.18 -13.48
N GLY A 140 -2.90 -7.34 -12.88
CA GLY A 140 -2.03 -8.36 -13.47
C GLY A 140 -2.58 -8.86 -14.82
N GLN A 141 -3.83 -9.34 -14.83
CA GLN A 141 -4.50 -9.83 -16.04
C GLN A 141 -4.61 -8.77 -17.13
N GLU A 142 -4.88 -7.51 -16.77
CA GLU A 142 -4.92 -6.42 -17.75
C GLU A 142 -3.54 -6.16 -18.37
N PHE A 143 -2.49 -6.17 -17.56
CA PHE A 143 -1.11 -6.07 -18.06
C PHE A 143 -0.78 -7.25 -19.00
N TYR A 144 -1.07 -8.49 -18.59
CA TYR A 144 -0.81 -9.68 -19.40
C TYR A 144 -1.55 -9.64 -20.75
N ARG A 145 -2.82 -9.23 -20.75
CA ARG A 145 -3.60 -9.06 -21.98
C ARG A 145 -3.01 -7.99 -22.91
N LYS A 146 -2.68 -6.82 -22.36
CA LYS A 146 -2.18 -5.69 -23.15
C LYS A 146 -0.77 -5.93 -23.70
N GLU A 147 0.12 -6.47 -22.88
CA GLU A 147 1.56 -6.50 -23.18
C GLU A 147 2.04 -7.85 -23.76
N LEU A 148 1.44 -8.95 -23.29
CA LEU A 148 1.88 -10.31 -23.61
C LEU A 148 0.87 -11.07 -24.50
N GLY A 149 -0.39 -10.61 -24.57
CA GLY A 149 -1.44 -11.23 -25.37
C GLY A 149 -1.94 -12.57 -24.82
N VAL A 150 -1.71 -12.84 -23.53
CA VAL A 150 -2.11 -14.06 -22.82
C VAL A 150 -2.80 -13.73 -21.49
N GLU A 151 -3.42 -14.73 -20.87
CA GLU A 151 -4.03 -14.67 -19.54
C GLU A 151 -3.50 -15.86 -18.71
N SER A 152 -3.29 -15.66 -17.40
CA SER A 152 -3.08 -16.76 -16.44
C SER A 152 -4.45 -17.29 -15.97
N THR A 153 -4.51 -18.55 -15.54
CA THR A 153 -5.75 -19.14 -14.99
C THR A 153 -5.62 -19.62 -13.55
N ASP A 154 -4.50 -19.33 -12.87
CA ASP A 154 -4.21 -19.84 -11.54
C ASP A 154 -3.80 -18.75 -10.54
N ILE A 155 -3.93 -19.08 -9.25
CA ILE A 155 -3.26 -18.38 -8.17
C ILE A 155 -2.01 -19.20 -7.83
N PHE A 156 -0.85 -18.60 -8.07
CA PHE A 156 0.44 -19.24 -7.84
C PHE A 156 1.13 -18.51 -6.69
N LEU A 157 1.18 -19.15 -5.52
CA LEU A 157 1.71 -18.56 -4.28
C LEU A 157 2.57 -19.60 -3.55
N PRO A 158 3.78 -19.90 -4.05
CA PRO A 158 4.65 -20.90 -3.45
C PRO A 158 4.95 -20.60 -1.98
N ASP A 159 5.18 -19.33 -1.60
CA ASP A 159 5.71 -18.98 -0.27
C ASP A 159 4.81 -18.14 0.65
N CYS A 160 3.56 -17.86 0.29
CA CYS A 160 2.66 -17.03 1.12
C CYS A 160 2.24 -17.65 2.48
N PHE A 161 2.10 -16.80 3.50
CA PHE A 161 1.99 -17.16 4.94
C PHE A 161 0.57 -17.49 5.43
N GLY A 162 -0.09 -18.40 4.73
CA GLY A 162 -1.44 -18.90 5.06
C GLY A 162 -2.51 -18.41 4.10
N PHE A 163 -3.66 -19.10 4.12
CA PHE A 163 -4.70 -18.91 3.08
C PHE A 163 -6.12 -18.89 3.68
N GLY A 164 -6.82 -17.78 3.46
CA GLY A 164 -8.17 -17.54 3.98
C GLY A 164 -9.27 -18.27 3.22
N TRP A 165 -10.40 -18.54 3.88
CA TRP A 165 -11.55 -19.26 3.29
C TRP A 165 -12.25 -18.47 2.17
N THR A 166 -11.97 -17.18 2.02
CA THR A 166 -12.47 -16.32 0.93
C THR A 166 -11.70 -16.49 -0.37
N LEU A 167 -10.48 -17.03 -0.34
CA LEU A 167 -9.61 -17.08 -1.50
C LEU A 167 -10.23 -17.87 -2.68
N PRO A 168 -10.88 -19.05 -2.50
CA PRO A 168 -11.57 -19.73 -3.60
C PRO A 168 -12.74 -18.94 -4.18
N THR A 169 -13.49 -18.23 -3.33
CA THR A 169 -14.60 -17.36 -3.76
C THR A 169 -14.08 -16.25 -4.66
N VAL A 170 -12.99 -15.59 -4.26
CA VAL A 170 -12.38 -14.51 -5.06
C VAL A 170 -11.77 -15.06 -6.35
N ALA A 171 -11.06 -16.18 -6.26
CA ALA A 171 -10.43 -16.84 -7.41
C ALA A 171 -11.48 -17.20 -8.48
N ALA A 172 -12.54 -17.90 -8.07
CA ALA A 172 -13.63 -18.28 -8.96
C ALA A 172 -14.36 -17.05 -9.53
N HIS A 173 -14.58 -16.00 -8.72
CA HIS A 173 -15.14 -14.74 -9.20
C HIS A 173 -14.27 -14.09 -10.27
N CYS A 174 -12.94 -14.24 -10.21
CA CYS A 174 -12.00 -13.75 -11.22
C CYS A 174 -11.76 -14.73 -12.38
N GLY A 175 -12.54 -15.81 -12.49
CA GLY A 175 -12.40 -16.80 -13.55
C GLY A 175 -11.17 -17.72 -13.41
N LEU A 176 -10.49 -17.69 -12.27
CA LEU A 176 -9.34 -18.55 -11.98
C LEU A 176 -9.81 -19.95 -11.59
N ILE A 177 -9.06 -20.96 -12.02
CA ILE A 177 -9.46 -22.35 -11.96
C ILE A 177 -8.67 -23.15 -10.93
N GLY A 178 -7.47 -22.72 -10.58
CA GLY A 178 -6.62 -23.44 -9.64
C GLY A 178 -5.77 -22.56 -8.74
N PHE A 179 -5.22 -23.20 -7.71
CA PHE A 179 -4.36 -22.60 -6.71
C PHE A 179 -3.21 -23.58 -6.39
N SER A 180 -1.98 -23.09 -6.31
CA SER A 180 -0.85 -23.90 -5.87
C SER A 180 0.07 -23.21 -4.88
N SER A 181 0.55 -23.98 -3.90
CA SER A 181 1.49 -23.52 -2.88
C SER A 181 2.33 -24.67 -2.34
N GLN A 182 3.52 -24.37 -1.80
CA GLN A 182 4.33 -25.31 -1.02
C GLN A 182 4.14 -25.12 0.50
N LYS A 183 3.67 -23.94 0.92
CA LYS A 183 3.90 -23.46 2.30
C LYS A 183 3.20 -24.32 3.35
N LEU A 184 2.14 -25.02 2.95
CA LEU A 184 1.40 -25.92 3.82
C LEU A 184 2.25 -27.04 4.45
N ASP A 185 3.36 -27.45 3.82
CA ASP A 185 4.31 -28.45 4.37
C ASP A 185 5.11 -27.94 5.57
N TRP A 186 5.21 -26.63 5.74
CA TRP A 186 6.04 -26.02 6.78
C TRP A 186 5.41 -26.15 8.16
N ARG A 187 4.08 -26.30 8.25
CA ARG A 187 3.35 -26.41 9.52
C ARG A 187 4.06 -27.30 10.54
N ASN A 188 4.13 -26.85 11.79
CA ASN A 188 4.78 -27.63 12.84
C ASN A 188 3.89 -28.79 13.29
N ASN A 189 2.58 -28.56 13.34
CA ASN A 189 1.62 -29.51 13.88
C ASN A 189 0.68 -30.08 12.80
N PRO A 190 0.10 -31.28 13.02
CA PRO A 190 -0.98 -31.78 12.19
C PRO A 190 -2.15 -30.79 12.14
N PHE A 191 -2.61 -30.49 10.93
CA PHE A 191 -3.73 -29.58 10.68
C PHE A 191 -5.03 -30.34 10.43
N TYR A 192 -4.97 -31.47 9.71
CA TYR A 192 -6.13 -32.26 9.34
C TYR A 192 -5.90 -33.74 9.69
N GLY A 193 -6.51 -34.18 10.80
CA GLY A 193 -6.28 -35.51 11.37
C GLY A 193 -4.81 -35.68 11.78
N LYS A 194 -4.07 -36.55 11.09
CA LYS A 194 -2.63 -36.77 11.31
C LYS A 194 -1.74 -36.11 10.25
N SER A 195 -2.33 -35.36 9.32
CA SER A 195 -1.66 -34.74 8.18
C SER A 195 -1.51 -33.23 8.38
N LYS A 196 -0.52 -32.61 7.72
CA LYS A 196 -0.37 -31.15 7.64
C LYS A 196 -1.32 -30.49 6.62
N HIS A 197 -2.02 -31.31 5.82
CA HIS A 197 -2.93 -30.87 4.74
C HIS A 197 -4.17 -31.74 4.72
N PRO A 198 -5.33 -31.19 4.30
CA PRO A 198 -6.52 -32.02 4.06
C PRO A 198 -6.33 -33.00 2.89
N PHE A 199 -5.58 -32.60 1.88
CA PHE A 199 -5.12 -33.39 0.73
C PHE A 199 -3.98 -32.65 0.02
N THR A 200 -3.31 -33.32 -0.92
CA THR A 200 -2.26 -32.71 -1.76
C THR A 200 -2.77 -32.27 -3.13
N ILE A 201 -3.81 -32.91 -3.66
CA ILE A 201 -4.52 -32.50 -4.88
C ILE A 201 -6.02 -32.73 -4.68
N GLY A 202 -6.84 -31.70 -4.88
CA GLY A 202 -8.29 -31.76 -4.65
C GLY A 202 -9.00 -30.43 -4.92
N LEU A 203 -10.25 -30.30 -4.49
CA LEU A 203 -11.06 -29.09 -4.62
C LEU A 203 -11.12 -28.33 -3.29
N TRP A 204 -10.77 -27.05 -3.33
CA TRP A 204 -10.90 -26.15 -2.19
C TRP A 204 -12.09 -25.23 -2.40
N LYS A 205 -13.02 -25.28 -1.44
CA LYS A 205 -14.31 -24.60 -1.49
C LYS A 205 -14.29 -23.32 -0.64
N GLY A 206 -14.81 -22.24 -1.22
CA GLY A 206 -14.91 -20.93 -0.58
C GLY A 206 -16.22 -20.71 0.17
N VAL A 207 -16.30 -19.58 0.88
CA VAL A 207 -17.44 -19.17 1.71
C VAL A 207 -18.78 -19.05 0.97
N ASP A 208 -18.75 -18.88 -0.35
CA ASP A 208 -19.94 -18.81 -1.22
C ASP A 208 -20.31 -20.16 -1.86
N GLY A 209 -19.48 -21.18 -1.63
CA GLY A 209 -19.61 -22.51 -2.20
C GLY A 209 -18.95 -22.73 -3.56
N ALA A 210 -18.33 -21.71 -4.16
CA ALA A 210 -17.49 -21.88 -5.34
C ALA A 210 -16.23 -22.69 -4.98
N SER A 211 -15.60 -23.32 -5.97
CA SER A 211 -14.40 -24.13 -5.73
C SER A 211 -13.37 -23.98 -6.84
N VAL A 212 -12.10 -23.97 -6.45
CA VAL A 212 -10.94 -24.08 -7.34
C VAL A 212 -10.18 -25.37 -7.02
N MET A 213 -9.39 -25.87 -7.96
CA MET A 213 -8.53 -27.02 -7.69
C MET A 213 -7.27 -26.56 -6.97
N LEU A 214 -6.94 -27.18 -5.84
CA LEU A 214 -5.70 -26.94 -5.10
C LEU A 214 -4.70 -28.03 -5.45
N ALA A 215 -3.45 -27.64 -5.72
CA ALA A 215 -2.30 -28.53 -5.82
C ALA A 215 -1.17 -28.10 -4.89
N HIS A 216 -0.72 -29.01 -4.04
CA HIS A 216 0.44 -28.82 -3.19
C HIS A 216 1.70 -29.04 -4.01
N GLY A 217 2.42 -27.94 -4.30
CA GLY A 217 3.68 -27.95 -5.04
C GLY A 217 4.84 -28.09 -4.06
N TYR A 218 5.37 -29.28 -3.90
CA TYR A 218 6.47 -29.53 -2.97
C TYR A 218 7.75 -28.78 -3.38
N ASP A 219 8.35 -28.02 -2.45
CA ASP A 219 9.72 -27.46 -2.48
C ASP A 219 10.12 -26.83 -3.84
N TYR A 220 9.89 -25.53 -3.97
CA TYR A 220 10.26 -24.76 -5.17
C TYR A 220 11.77 -24.66 -5.42
N GLY A 221 12.59 -24.85 -4.38
CA GLY A 221 14.04 -24.86 -4.48
C GLY A 221 14.62 -26.19 -4.97
N ARG A 222 13.78 -27.17 -5.32
CA ARG A 222 14.24 -28.51 -5.69
C ARG A 222 15.13 -28.49 -6.92
N ARG A 223 16.30 -29.12 -6.80
CA ARG A 223 17.26 -29.37 -7.88
C ARG A 223 17.37 -30.86 -8.21
N TRP A 224 17.71 -31.17 -9.46
CA TRP A 224 17.94 -32.54 -9.95
C TRP A 224 19.29 -32.66 -10.66
N ASP A 225 19.93 -33.84 -10.54
CA ASP A 225 21.32 -34.05 -10.93
C ASP A 225 21.45 -34.76 -12.29
N ASN A 226 20.78 -34.22 -13.33
CA ASN A 226 20.80 -34.74 -14.70
C ASN A 226 20.43 -36.25 -14.82
N GLU A 227 19.45 -36.69 -14.04
CA GLU A 227 18.96 -38.07 -13.98
C GLU A 227 17.73 -38.30 -14.88
N ASP A 228 17.35 -39.57 -15.12
CA ASP A 228 16.07 -39.88 -15.77
C ASP A 228 14.94 -39.88 -14.73
N LEU A 229 14.12 -38.82 -14.75
CA LEU A 229 13.03 -38.69 -13.80
C LEU A 229 11.90 -39.72 -13.98
N SER A 230 11.81 -40.39 -15.14
CA SER A 230 10.78 -41.42 -15.37
C SER A 230 10.96 -42.65 -14.45
N GLU A 231 12.17 -42.83 -13.90
CA GLU A 231 12.56 -43.87 -12.94
C GLU A 231 12.69 -43.35 -11.49
N ASN A 232 12.35 -42.08 -11.24
CA ASN A 232 12.57 -41.46 -9.94
C ASN A 232 11.64 -42.02 -8.86
N LYS A 233 12.22 -42.76 -7.90
CA LYS A 233 11.49 -43.40 -6.80
C LYS A 233 10.82 -42.40 -5.86
N TYR A 234 11.43 -41.23 -5.65
CA TYR A 234 10.87 -40.21 -4.76
C TYR A 234 9.57 -39.62 -5.31
N LEU A 235 9.55 -39.24 -6.60
CA LEU A 235 8.34 -38.78 -7.27
C LEU A 235 7.25 -39.86 -7.31
N MET A 236 7.64 -41.13 -7.45
CA MET A 236 6.72 -42.28 -7.38
C MET A 236 6.09 -42.45 -5.99
N GLU A 237 6.80 -42.18 -4.91
CA GLU A 237 6.19 -42.21 -3.57
C GLU A 237 5.25 -41.04 -3.35
N LEU A 238 5.60 -39.84 -3.82
CA LEU A 238 4.73 -38.67 -3.73
C LEU A 238 3.43 -38.85 -4.52
N SER A 239 3.47 -39.51 -5.69
CA SER A 239 2.27 -39.73 -6.50
C SER A 239 1.21 -40.58 -5.77
N LYS A 240 1.62 -41.41 -4.81
CA LYS A 240 0.73 -42.25 -3.99
C LYS A 240 0.03 -41.48 -2.86
N CYS A 241 0.45 -40.23 -2.58
CA CYS A 241 -0.19 -39.38 -1.56
C CYS A 241 -1.58 -38.86 -1.97
N THR A 242 -2.02 -39.15 -3.20
CA THR A 242 -3.34 -38.79 -3.72
C THR A 242 -3.98 -40.00 -4.41
N PRO A 243 -5.32 -40.13 -4.39
CA PRO A 243 -6.03 -41.17 -5.17
C PRO A 243 -5.80 -41.08 -6.68
N LEU A 244 -5.24 -39.96 -7.18
CA LEU A 244 -5.00 -39.70 -8.60
C LEU A 244 -3.74 -40.38 -9.16
N ASN A 245 -2.90 -40.98 -8.30
CA ASN A 245 -1.56 -41.46 -8.68
C ASN A 245 -0.75 -40.39 -9.43
N THR A 246 -0.78 -39.15 -8.93
CA THR A 246 -0.27 -37.95 -9.60
C THR A 246 0.47 -37.06 -8.60
N VAL A 247 1.58 -36.44 -9.00
CA VAL A 247 2.29 -35.43 -8.20
C VAL A 247 2.40 -34.12 -8.98
N TYR A 248 2.16 -33.01 -8.31
CA TYR A 248 2.47 -31.66 -8.77
C TYR A 248 3.75 -31.21 -8.06
N ARG A 249 4.83 -30.96 -8.80
CA ARG A 249 6.15 -30.77 -8.23
C ARG A 249 6.84 -29.55 -8.79
N TYR A 250 7.17 -28.60 -7.92
CA TYR A 250 8.04 -27.50 -8.28
C TYR A 250 9.50 -27.96 -8.43
N TYR A 251 10.25 -27.27 -9.27
CA TYR A 251 11.71 -27.34 -9.31
C TYR A 251 12.27 -26.02 -9.83
N GLY A 252 13.39 -25.56 -9.27
CA GLY A 252 13.77 -24.17 -9.51
C GLY A 252 14.88 -23.62 -8.63
N THR A 253 14.94 -22.30 -8.63
CA THR A 253 15.69 -21.49 -7.66
C THR A 253 14.69 -20.68 -6.85
N GLY A 254 14.98 -20.53 -5.57
CA GLY A 254 14.12 -19.86 -4.62
C GLY A 254 14.53 -18.43 -4.31
N ASP A 255 13.56 -17.65 -3.85
CA ASP A 255 13.62 -16.33 -3.19
C ASP A 255 14.22 -15.20 -4.06
N VAL A 256 15.34 -15.41 -4.74
CA VAL A 256 16.07 -14.40 -5.52
C VAL A 256 15.83 -14.50 -7.03
N GLY A 257 14.85 -15.29 -7.47
CA GLY A 257 14.60 -15.57 -8.88
C GLY A 257 15.75 -16.35 -9.55
N GLY A 258 16.04 -16.01 -10.81
CA GLY A 258 17.01 -16.73 -11.64
C GLY A 258 16.36 -17.82 -12.48
N SER A 259 16.92 -19.03 -12.47
CA SER A 259 16.41 -20.15 -13.25
C SER A 259 16.62 -21.49 -12.55
N PRO A 260 15.91 -22.56 -12.94
CA PRO A 260 16.31 -23.92 -12.62
C PRO A 260 17.73 -24.22 -13.13
N THR A 261 18.45 -25.11 -12.46
CA THR A 261 19.79 -25.49 -12.94
C THR A 261 19.73 -26.22 -14.28
N ILE A 262 20.78 -26.09 -15.09
CA ILE A 262 20.95 -26.84 -16.36
C ILE A 262 20.70 -28.34 -16.15
N ALA A 263 21.26 -28.90 -15.06
CA ALA A 263 21.07 -30.31 -14.70
C ALA A 263 19.60 -30.65 -14.40
N SER A 264 18.86 -29.74 -13.78
CA SER A 264 17.44 -29.94 -13.48
C SER A 264 16.58 -29.96 -14.73
N VAL A 265 16.79 -29.01 -15.64
CA VAL A 265 16.09 -28.98 -16.93
C VAL A 265 16.43 -30.23 -17.76
N ALA A 266 17.70 -30.62 -17.79
CA ALA A 266 18.13 -31.84 -18.47
C ALA A 266 17.50 -33.12 -17.89
N SER A 267 17.29 -33.18 -16.56
CA SER A 267 16.59 -34.31 -15.93
C SER A 267 15.14 -34.43 -16.37
N VAL A 268 14.42 -33.30 -16.48
CA VAL A 268 13.03 -33.28 -16.95
C VAL A 268 12.96 -33.72 -18.40
N GLU A 269 13.83 -33.20 -19.26
CA GLU A 269 13.96 -33.59 -20.68
C GLU A 269 14.23 -35.09 -20.86
N LYS A 270 15.14 -35.66 -20.06
CA LYS A 270 15.38 -37.11 -20.03
C LYS A 270 14.15 -37.87 -19.59
N GLY A 271 13.50 -37.43 -18.51
CA GLY A 271 12.27 -38.03 -17.99
C GLY A 271 11.11 -38.02 -18.97
N ILE A 272 10.98 -36.99 -19.81
CA ILE A 272 9.96 -36.93 -20.87
C ILE A 272 10.22 -37.99 -21.94
N LYS A 273 11.49 -38.26 -22.26
CA LYS A 273 11.93 -39.23 -23.28
C LYS A 273 12.08 -40.65 -22.71
N GLY A 274 12.13 -40.80 -21.39
CA GLY A 274 12.26 -42.07 -20.68
C GLY A 274 11.00 -42.93 -20.73
N ASP A 275 11.19 -44.24 -20.58
CA ASP A 275 10.12 -45.25 -20.61
C ASP A 275 9.78 -45.85 -19.23
N GLY A 276 10.42 -45.34 -18.16
CA GLY A 276 10.25 -45.78 -16.78
C GLY A 276 8.82 -45.65 -16.24
N PRO A 277 8.49 -46.12 -15.03
CA PRO A 277 7.11 -46.26 -14.53
C PRO A 277 6.36 -44.94 -14.28
N LEU A 278 7.04 -43.79 -14.30
CA LEU A 278 6.46 -42.45 -14.12
C LEU A 278 6.36 -41.72 -15.46
N LYS A 279 5.21 -41.10 -15.77
CA LYS A 279 5.08 -40.19 -16.91
C LYS A 279 5.44 -38.79 -16.47
N ILE A 280 6.53 -38.25 -17.00
CA ILE A 280 6.99 -36.88 -16.75
C ILE A 280 6.33 -35.92 -17.73
N ILE A 281 5.90 -34.77 -17.22
CA ILE A 281 5.31 -33.67 -17.98
C ILE A 281 6.05 -32.41 -17.54
N SER A 282 6.79 -31.75 -18.44
CA SER A 282 7.17 -30.35 -18.20
C SER A 282 5.89 -29.53 -18.37
N ALA A 283 5.45 -28.90 -17.29
CA ALA A 283 4.10 -28.38 -17.17
C ALA A 283 4.11 -26.86 -17.01
N ALA A 284 3.16 -26.22 -17.71
CA ALA A 284 2.62 -24.94 -17.26
C ALA A 284 1.95 -25.13 -15.89
N SER A 285 2.04 -24.13 -15.01
CA SER A 285 1.53 -24.21 -13.63
C SER A 285 0.04 -24.56 -13.57
N ASP A 286 -0.73 -24.13 -14.57
CA ASP A 286 -2.16 -24.39 -14.65
C ASP A 286 -2.56 -25.66 -15.42
N GLN A 287 -1.59 -26.42 -15.96
CA GLN A 287 -1.88 -27.57 -16.83
C GLN A 287 -2.63 -28.69 -16.09
N LEU A 288 -2.26 -28.97 -14.83
CA LEU A 288 -2.96 -29.96 -14.01
C LEU A 288 -4.44 -29.59 -13.85
N PHE A 289 -4.73 -28.32 -13.60
CA PHE A 289 -6.10 -27.85 -13.37
C PHE A 289 -6.94 -27.98 -14.65
N LYS A 290 -6.37 -27.58 -15.79
CA LYS A 290 -7.00 -27.72 -17.12
C LYS A 290 -7.29 -29.18 -17.47
N ASP A 291 -6.39 -30.10 -17.13
CA ASP A 291 -6.56 -31.53 -17.40
C ASP A 291 -7.76 -32.17 -16.68
N TYR A 292 -8.24 -31.54 -15.59
CA TYR A 292 -9.36 -32.01 -14.77
C TYR A 292 -10.63 -31.17 -14.94
N GLN A 293 -10.64 -30.16 -15.82
CA GLN A 293 -11.85 -29.39 -16.09
C GLN A 293 -12.81 -30.12 -17.06
N PRO A 294 -14.14 -30.06 -16.83
CA PRO A 294 -14.82 -29.52 -15.65
C PRO A 294 -14.72 -30.46 -14.44
N TYR A 295 -14.44 -29.92 -13.25
CA TYR A 295 -14.18 -30.72 -12.03
C TYR A 295 -15.32 -31.66 -11.63
N GLY A 296 -16.56 -31.35 -11.99
CA GLY A 296 -17.72 -32.22 -11.74
C GLY A 296 -17.65 -33.58 -12.44
N SER A 297 -16.77 -33.76 -13.41
CA SER A 297 -16.48 -35.05 -14.05
C SER A 297 -15.49 -35.93 -13.28
N HIS A 298 -14.95 -35.44 -12.16
CA HIS A 298 -13.92 -36.10 -11.37
C HIS A 298 -14.35 -36.29 -9.91
N PRO A 299 -15.30 -37.20 -9.63
CA PRO A 299 -15.78 -37.46 -8.26
C PRO A 299 -14.69 -38.02 -7.32
N GLU A 300 -13.54 -38.46 -7.88
CA GLU A 300 -12.37 -38.89 -7.12
C GLU A 300 -11.59 -37.75 -6.44
N LEU A 301 -11.82 -36.48 -6.82
CA LEU A 301 -11.15 -35.34 -6.21
C LEU A 301 -11.69 -35.10 -4.78
N PRO A 302 -10.84 -35.13 -3.74
CA PRO A 302 -11.27 -34.80 -2.38
C PRO A 302 -11.65 -33.32 -2.29
N VAL A 303 -12.58 -32.98 -1.40
CA VAL A 303 -13.07 -31.61 -1.19
C VAL A 303 -12.76 -31.14 0.23
N PHE A 304 -12.29 -29.89 0.37
CA PHE A 304 -12.08 -29.24 1.66
C PHE A 304 -12.82 -27.90 1.68
N ASP A 305 -13.56 -27.66 2.76
CA ASP A 305 -14.40 -26.48 2.98
C ASP A 305 -13.95 -25.82 4.29
N GLY A 306 -13.14 -24.76 4.18
CA GLY A 306 -12.57 -24.07 5.33
C GLY A 306 -11.28 -23.31 5.03
N GLU A 307 -10.71 -22.71 6.07
CA GLU A 307 -9.45 -21.96 6.05
C GLU A 307 -8.24 -22.91 6.02
N LEU A 308 -7.12 -22.46 5.46
CA LEU A 308 -5.83 -23.16 5.49
C LEU A 308 -4.81 -22.33 6.27
N LEU A 309 -5.10 -22.09 7.56
CA LEU A 309 -4.28 -21.29 8.48
C LEU A 309 -2.92 -21.94 8.77
N MET A 310 -1.92 -21.13 9.08
CA MET A 310 -0.55 -21.56 9.37
C MET A 310 -0.22 -21.40 10.87
N ASP A 311 0.40 -22.42 11.48
CA ASP A 311 0.86 -22.42 12.88
C ASP A 311 2.35 -22.06 13.04
N VAL A 312 3.01 -21.81 11.91
CA VAL A 312 4.38 -21.35 11.70
C VAL A 312 4.30 -20.28 10.63
N HIS A 313 5.05 -19.19 10.72
CA HIS A 313 5.01 -18.08 9.74
C HIS A 313 3.59 -17.59 9.41
N GLY A 314 3.15 -16.55 10.11
CA GLY A 314 1.84 -15.93 9.86
C GLY A 314 1.28 -15.23 11.09
N THR A 315 1.43 -15.83 12.27
CA THR A 315 0.88 -15.27 13.53
C THR A 315 1.45 -13.89 13.85
N GLY A 316 2.74 -13.64 13.60
CA GLY A 316 3.35 -12.32 13.72
C GLY A 316 3.04 -11.40 12.53
N CYS A 317 2.86 -11.98 11.34
CA CYS A 317 2.60 -11.26 10.09
C CYS A 317 1.31 -10.42 10.11
N TYR A 318 0.32 -10.80 10.93
CA TYR A 318 -0.91 -10.01 11.11
C TYR A 318 -0.68 -8.68 11.83
N THR A 319 0.46 -8.51 12.51
CA THR A 319 0.74 -7.35 13.38
C THR A 319 2.01 -6.59 13.01
N SER A 320 3.12 -7.29 12.68
CA SER A 320 4.43 -6.68 12.37
C SER A 320 4.30 -5.56 11.33
N GLN A 321 5.08 -4.48 11.42
CA GLN A 321 4.95 -3.30 10.55
C GLN A 321 3.53 -2.71 10.62
N ALA A 322 3.13 -2.31 11.81
CA ALA A 322 1.81 -1.75 12.07
C ALA A 322 1.54 -0.45 11.29
N ALA A 323 2.57 0.34 10.99
CA ALA A 323 2.47 1.54 10.16
C ALA A 323 2.12 1.21 8.70
N MET A 324 2.77 0.19 8.11
CA MET A 324 2.43 -0.30 6.77
C MET A 324 0.98 -0.72 6.67
N LYS A 325 0.48 -1.48 7.66
CA LYS A 325 -0.92 -1.94 7.68
C LYS A 325 -1.93 -0.80 7.79
N LEU A 326 -1.58 0.28 8.50
CA LEU A 326 -2.36 1.51 8.54
C LEU A 326 -2.39 2.19 7.17
N TYR A 327 -1.25 2.35 6.51
CA TYR A 327 -1.21 3.01 5.20
C TYR A 327 -1.92 2.18 4.13
N ASN A 328 -1.68 0.87 4.10
CA ASN A 328 -2.36 -0.05 3.20
C ASN A 328 -3.87 0.12 3.31
N ARG A 329 -4.47 -0.02 4.51
CA ARG A 329 -5.93 0.10 4.65
C ARG A 329 -6.44 1.48 4.23
N GLN A 330 -5.69 2.55 4.52
CA GLN A 330 -6.08 3.88 4.08
C GLN A 330 -6.00 4.05 2.57
N ASN A 331 -5.03 3.44 1.89
CA ASN A 331 -4.90 3.47 0.44
C ASN A 331 -6.06 2.74 -0.25
N GLU A 332 -6.44 1.55 0.25
CA GLU A 332 -7.60 0.79 -0.25
C GLU A 332 -8.89 1.65 -0.21
N LEU A 333 -9.09 2.33 0.90
CA LEU A 333 -10.29 3.10 1.22
C LEU A 333 -10.32 4.49 0.55
N LEU A 334 -9.17 5.14 0.44
CA LEU A 334 -9.05 6.45 -0.20
C LEU A 334 -9.07 6.32 -1.72
N GLY A 335 -8.48 5.25 -2.28
CA GLY A 335 -8.60 4.88 -3.69
C GLY A 335 -10.05 4.65 -4.10
N ASP A 336 -10.81 3.84 -3.36
CA ASP A 336 -12.24 3.63 -3.60
C ASP A 336 -13.05 4.95 -3.50
N ALA A 337 -12.76 5.78 -2.49
CA ALA A 337 -13.40 7.10 -2.36
C ALA A 337 -13.17 8.00 -3.57
N ALA A 338 -11.92 8.03 -4.06
CA ALA A 338 -11.49 8.85 -5.18
C ALA A 338 -12.11 8.36 -6.50
N GLU A 339 -12.21 7.03 -6.70
CA GLU A 339 -12.88 6.45 -7.86
C GLU A 339 -14.36 6.83 -7.90
N ARG A 340 -15.09 6.64 -6.80
CA ARG A 340 -16.53 6.96 -6.69
C ARG A 340 -16.80 8.44 -6.95
N ALA A 341 -16.00 9.32 -6.36
CA ALA A 341 -16.12 10.75 -6.58
C ALA A 341 -15.83 11.13 -8.04
N SER A 342 -14.83 10.48 -8.65
CA SER A 342 -14.48 10.70 -10.06
C SER A 342 -15.54 10.19 -11.02
N VAL A 343 -16.24 9.09 -10.69
CA VAL A 343 -17.42 8.64 -11.45
C VAL A 343 -18.54 9.68 -11.37
N ALA A 344 -18.85 10.21 -10.18
CA ALA A 344 -19.85 11.26 -10.03
C ALA A 344 -19.49 12.51 -10.88
N ALA A 345 -18.24 12.96 -10.81
CA ALA A 345 -17.77 14.11 -11.56
C ALA A 345 -17.84 13.89 -13.08
N ALA A 346 -17.46 12.70 -13.55
CA ALA A 346 -17.54 12.32 -14.97
C ALA A 346 -18.98 12.27 -15.50
N LEU A 347 -19.91 11.66 -14.76
CA LEU A 347 -21.31 11.56 -15.18
C LEU A 347 -22.02 12.92 -15.20
N LEU A 348 -21.65 13.83 -14.30
CA LEU A 348 -22.13 15.21 -14.32
C LEU A 348 -21.50 16.04 -15.44
N GLY A 349 -20.44 15.55 -16.09
CA GLY A 349 -19.70 16.26 -17.15
C GLY A 349 -18.88 17.43 -16.65
N VAL A 350 -18.42 17.37 -15.38
CA VAL A 350 -17.70 18.47 -14.72
C VAL A 350 -16.21 18.21 -14.52
N ALA A 351 -15.78 16.95 -14.57
CA ALA A 351 -14.37 16.58 -14.63
C ALA A 351 -14.21 15.25 -15.37
N GLU A 352 -13.05 15.03 -15.97
CA GLU A 352 -12.74 13.75 -16.62
C GLU A 352 -12.39 12.70 -15.57
N TYR A 353 -12.68 11.43 -15.85
CA TYR A 353 -12.26 10.34 -14.99
C TYR A 353 -10.73 10.15 -15.11
N PRO A 354 -9.93 10.34 -14.04
CA PRO A 354 -8.47 10.33 -14.11
C PRO A 354 -7.93 8.89 -14.08
N GLY A 355 -8.32 8.08 -15.06
CA GLY A 355 -8.07 6.63 -15.10
C GLY A 355 -6.60 6.28 -14.94
N LYS A 356 -5.71 6.89 -15.74
CA LYS A 356 -4.26 6.63 -15.69
C LYS A 356 -3.68 6.87 -14.29
N SER A 357 -3.93 8.03 -13.68
CA SER A 357 -3.42 8.36 -12.34
C SER A 357 -3.98 7.46 -11.24
N LEU A 358 -5.24 7.04 -11.36
CA LEU A 358 -5.84 6.07 -10.45
C LEU A 358 -5.15 4.70 -10.59
N THR A 359 -5.03 4.18 -11.81
CA THR A 359 -4.38 2.89 -12.08
C THR A 359 -2.93 2.87 -11.60
N GLU A 360 -2.14 3.91 -11.88
CA GLU A 360 -0.76 4.04 -11.42
C GLU A 360 -0.65 4.08 -9.89
N SER A 361 -1.54 4.82 -9.22
CA SER A 361 -1.56 4.88 -7.75
C SER A 361 -1.93 3.52 -7.13
N TRP A 362 -2.91 2.82 -7.71
CA TRP A 362 -3.28 1.47 -7.28
C TRP A 362 -2.14 0.47 -7.49
N GLN A 363 -1.51 0.46 -8.67
CA GLN A 363 -0.38 -0.43 -8.95
C GLN A 363 0.78 -0.21 -7.99
N ARG A 364 1.06 1.06 -7.63
CA ARG A 364 2.16 1.43 -6.74
C ARG A 364 2.02 0.84 -5.35
N PHE A 365 0.89 0.99 -4.67
CA PHE A 365 0.78 0.42 -3.32
C PHE A 365 0.37 -1.07 -3.33
N ILE A 366 -0.32 -1.57 -4.37
CA ILE A 366 -0.72 -2.98 -4.43
C ILE A 366 0.50 -3.92 -4.47
N PHE A 367 1.59 -3.55 -5.15
CA PHE A 367 2.75 -4.44 -5.14
C PHE A 367 3.40 -4.51 -3.75
N HIS A 368 3.26 -3.47 -2.91
CA HIS A 368 3.66 -3.52 -1.49
C HIS A 368 2.77 -4.42 -0.62
N GLN A 369 1.66 -4.93 -1.16
CA GLN A 369 0.90 -6.03 -0.54
C GLN A 369 1.61 -7.39 -0.68
N PHE A 370 2.78 -7.44 -1.33
CA PHE A 370 3.65 -8.61 -1.43
C PHE A 370 3.85 -9.30 -0.07
N HIS A 371 3.95 -10.63 -0.10
CA HIS A 371 3.84 -11.44 1.10
C HIS A 371 5.01 -11.32 2.09
N ASP A 372 6.15 -10.70 1.75
CA ASP A 372 7.21 -10.32 2.72
C ASP A 372 7.27 -8.82 3.08
N ASP A 373 6.47 -7.99 2.41
CA ASP A 373 6.46 -6.55 2.63
C ASP A 373 5.34 -6.18 3.61
N LEU A 374 4.08 -6.34 3.21
CA LEU A 374 2.92 -6.00 4.05
C LEU A 374 2.87 -6.84 5.34
N THR A 375 3.40 -8.05 5.32
CA THR A 375 3.49 -8.93 6.50
C THR A 375 4.56 -8.49 7.47
N GLY A 376 5.44 -7.57 7.07
CA GLY A 376 6.43 -6.96 7.93
C GLY A 376 7.64 -7.85 8.16
N THR A 377 8.16 -8.50 7.13
CA THR A 377 9.25 -9.49 7.25
C THR A 377 10.52 -9.17 6.45
N SER A 378 10.54 -8.04 5.73
CA SER A 378 11.70 -7.49 5.02
C SER A 378 12.69 -6.71 5.91
N ILE A 379 13.85 -6.33 5.35
CA ILE A 379 14.86 -5.44 5.98
C ILE A 379 14.37 -3.99 6.09
N PRO A 380 14.93 -3.16 7.00
CA PRO A 380 14.48 -1.77 7.18
C PRO A 380 14.50 -0.93 5.89
N ARG A 381 15.56 -1.08 5.08
CA ARG A 381 15.73 -0.36 3.81
C ARG A 381 14.59 -0.64 2.80
N ALA A 382 14.01 -1.83 2.80
CA ALA A 382 12.87 -2.16 1.95
C ALA A 382 11.66 -1.27 2.28
N TYR A 383 11.40 -1.05 3.57
CA TYR A 383 10.27 -0.22 4.01
C TYR A 383 10.46 1.27 3.76
N GLU A 384 11.69 1.78 3.61
CA GLU A 384 11.88 3.16 3.20
C GLU A 384 11.20 3.43 1.84
N PHE A 385 11.30 2.47 0.90
CA PHE A 385 10.59 2.52 -0.37
C PHE A 385 9.09 2.31 -0.19
N SER A 386 8.69 1.31 0.59
CA SER A 386 7.27 1.01 0.84
C SER A 386 6.53 2.18 1.47
N TRP A 387 7.09 2.81 2.52
CA TRP A 387 6.49 3.98 3.17
C TRP A 387 6.35 5.16 2.23
N ASN A 388 7.34 5.40 1.36
CA ASN A 388 7.26 6.46 0.36
C ASN A 388 6.10 6.21 -0.61
N ASP A 389 6.01 5.02 -1.16
CA ASP A 389 5.02 4.65 -2.18
C ASP A 389 3.59 4.59 -1.62
N GLU A 390 3.44 4.11 -0.38
CA GLU A 390 2.20 4.16 0.38
C GLU A 390 1.74 5.62 0.61
N LEU A 391 2.61 6.48 1.14
CA LEU A 391 2.29 7.90 1.40
C LEU A 391 2.07 8.71 0.11
N LEU A 392 2.82 8.41 -0.94
CA LEU A 392 2.67 9.02 -2.26
C LEU A 392 1.33 8.66 -2.89
N SER A 393 0.90 7.41 -2.78
CA SER A 393 -0.41 6.95 -3.26
C SER A 393 -1.55 7.59 -2.47
N LEU A 394 -1.44 7.67 -1.14
CA LEU A 394 -2.40 8.39 -0.30
C LEU A 394 -2.52 9.85 -0.73
N LYS A 395 -1.38 10.49 -1.00
CA LYS A 395 -1.35 11.88 -1.47
C LYS A 395 -2.05 12.04 -2.82
N GLN A 396 -1.74 11.19 -3.80
CA GLN A 396 -2.36 11.26 -5.12
C GLN A 396 -3.87 10.98 -5.07
N PHE A 397 -4.31 9.97 -4.33
CA PHE A 397 -5.74 9.71 -4.12
C PHE A 397 -6.44 10.86 -3.41
N SER A 398 -5.80 11.51 -2.44
CA SER A 398 -6.36 12.68 -1.75
C SER A 398 -6.55 13.88 -2.68
N GLY A 399 -5.62 14.11 -3.61
CA GLY A 399 -5.70 15.16 -4.62
C GLY A 399 -6.83 14.89 -5.61
N ILE A 400 -6.92 13.65 -6.12
CA ILE A 400 -8.00 13.20 -7.01
C ILE A 400 -9.35 13.34 -6.31
N LEU A 401 -9.47 12.88 -5.07
CA LEU A 401 -10.71 12.99 -4.29
C LEU A 401 -11.11 14.45 -4.10
N THR A 402 -10.18 15.31 -3.70
CA THR A 402 -10.45 16.74 -3.48
C THR A 402 -10.91 17.42 -4.75
N HIS A 403 -10.24 17.15 -5.88
CA HIS A 403 -10.63 17.67 -7.19
C HIS A 403 -12.02 17.19 -7.62
N SER A 404 -12.29 15.89 -7.52
CA SER A 404 -13.56 15.31 -7.93
C SER A 404 -14.72 15.78 -7.05
N VAL A 405 -14.54 15.84 -5.73
CA VAL A 405 -15.54 16.40 -4.81
C VAL A 405 -15.78 17.88 -5.08
N GLY A 406 -14.71 18.67 -5.29
CA GLY A 406 -14.82 20.09 -5.66
C GLY A 406 -15.60 20.31 -6.95
N SER A 407 -15.35 19.48 -7.96
CA SER A 407 -16.02 19.53 -9.26
C SER A 407 -17.52 19.21 -9.13
N VAL A 408 -17.89 18.19 -8.35
CA VAL A 408 -19.29 17.88 -8.03
C VAL A 408 -19.93 19.01 -7.22
N ALA A 409 -19.21 19.56 -6.23
CA ALA A 409 -19.69 20.67 -5.41
C ALA A 409 -20.03 21.91 -6.25
N GLY A 410 -19.28 22.18 -7.33
CA GLY A 410 -19.58 23.24 -8.30
C GLY A 410 -20.98 23.15 -8.94
N LYS A 411 -21.63 21.98 -8.90
CA LYS A 411 -23.02 21.78 -9.36
C LYS A 411 -24.07 21.79 -8.24
N LEU A 412 -23.68 21.68 -6.98
CA LEU A 412 -24.57 21.75 -5.82
C LEU A 412 -24.96 23.22 -5.51
N ASP A 413 -26.15 23.44 -4.95
CA ASP A 413 -26.53 24.77 -4.46
C ASP A 413 -25.90 25.04 -3.09
N THR A 414 -24.74 25.68 -3.07
CA THR A 414 -23.96 25.96 -1.86
C THR A 414 -24.34 27.29 -1.19
N ARG A 415 -25.44 27.93 -1.64
CA ARG A 415 -25.94 29.16 -0.99
C ARG A 415 -26.48 28.86 0.40
N VAL A 416 -25.73 29.31 1.39
CA VAL A 416 -26.05 29.21 2.82
C VAL A 416 -25.80 30.55 3.51
N LYS A 417 -26.29 30.71 4.75
CA LYS A 417 -26.08 31.97 5.49
C LYS A 417 -24.65 32.05 6.05
N GLY A 418 -24.11 30.96 6.60
CA GLY A 418 -22.76 30.84 7.15
C GLY A 418 -21.73 30.32 6.15
N ILE A 419 -20.91 29.36 6.57
CA ILE A 419 -19.87 28.70 5.78
C ILE A 419 -20.48 27.43 5.17
N PRO A 420 -20.52 27.27 3.83
CA PRO A 420 -20.99 26.03 3.22
C PRO A 420 -19.93 24.95 3.35
N VAL A 421 -20.35 23.80 3.88
CA VAL A 421 -19.53 22.59 3.97
C VAL A 421 -20.23 21.48 3.19
N VAL A 422 -19.53 20.88 2.23
CA VAL A 422 -19.99 19.69 1.53
C VAL A 422 -19.47 18.47 2.26
N LEU A 423 -20.40 17.61 2.68
CA LEU A 423 -20.10 16.30 3.24
C LEU A 423 -20.18 15.25 2.13
N TYR A 424 -19.19 14.37 2.05
CA TYR A 424 -19.08 13.30 1.08
C TYR A 424 -19.07 11.93 1.77
N ASN A 425 -20.01 11.07 1.38
CA ASN A 425 -20.12 9.68 1.83
C ASN A 425 -19.74 8.74 0.68
N ALA A 426 -18.60 8.07 0.83
CA ALA A 426 -18.11 7.08 -0.13
C ALA A 426 -18.72 5.68 0.08
N SER A 427 -19.49 5.45 1.15
CA SER A 427 -20.09 4.15 1.42
C SER A 427 -21.26 3.85 0.47
N GLY A 428 -21.45 2.55 0.18
CA GLY A 428 -22.53 2.05 -0.68
C GLY A 428 -23.95 2.18 -0.09
N PHE A 429 -24.08 2.71 1.12
CA PHE A 429 -25.32 2.90 1.86
C PHE A 429 -25.39 4.30 2.47
N LYS A 430 -26.61 4.75 2.82
CA LYS A 430 -26.84 6.02 3.50
C LYS A 430 -26.20 5.97 4.89
N ALA A 431 -25.28 6.88 5.17
CA ALA A 431 -24.54 6.91 6.42
C ALA A 431 -25.08 8.02 7.35
N ALA A 432 -25.23 7.69 8.63
CA ALA A 432 -25.43 8.66 9.70
C ALA A 432 -24.25 8.58 10.66
N ASP A 433 -23.56 9.70 10.90
CA ASP A 433 -22.31 9.74 11.65
C ASP A 433 -22.18 11.06 12.43
N VAL A 434 -21.21 11.11 13.34
CA VAL A 434 -20.72 12.35 13.96
C VAL A 434 -19.45 12.78 13.23
N VAL A 435 -19.60 13.77 12.35
CA VAL A 435 -18.53 14.21 11.43
C VAL A 435 -17.69 15.31 12.06
N THR A 436 -16.38 15.13 12.02
CA THR A 436 -15.41 16.18 12.39
C THR A 436 -15.24 17.16 11.24
N ILE A 437 -15.38 18.45 11.53
CA ILE A 437 -15.22 19.55 10.56
C ILE A 437 -14.27 20.60 11.16
N GLU A 438 -13.30 21.03 10.36
CA GLU A 438 -12.38 22.13 10.64
C GLU A 438 -12.70 23.30 9.72
N VAL A 439 -12.94 24.47 10.31
CA VAL A 439 -13.19 25.70 9.56
C VAL A 439 -12.33 26.83 10.10
N GLU A 440 -11.91 27.73 9.21
CA GLU A 440 -11.16 28.94 9.56
C GLU A 440 -11.98 29.82 10.53
N ALA A 441 -11.33 30.29 11.58
CA ALA A 441 -11.89 31.21 12.56
C ALA A 441 -10.78 32.08 13.16
N SER A 442 -11.05 33.35 13.45
CA SER A 442 -10.03 34.23 14.05
C SER A 442 -9.70 33.88 15.51
N ARG A 443 -10.57 33.10 16.17
CA ARG A 443 -10.54 32.77 17.61
C ARG A 443 -11.51 31.62 17.90
N PHE A 444 -11.40 31.01 19.09
CA PHE A 444 -12.39 30.03 19.56
C PHE A 444 -13.78 30.67 19.75
N PRO A 445 -14.83 30.17 19.06
CA PRO A 445 -16.16 30.77 19.11
C PRO A 445 -16.91 30.40 20.40
N LYS A 446 -17.92 31.21 20.78
CA LYS A 446 -18.78 30.90 21.95
C LYS A 446 -19.76 29.76 21.65
N SER A 447 -20.28 29.74 20.43
CA SER A 447 -21.26 28.74 19.99
C SER A 447 -21.20 28.50 18.50
N VAL A 448 -21.72 27.34 18.10
CA VAL A 448 -21.90 26.92 16.72
C VAL A 448 -23.36 26.53 16.49
N ALA A 449 -23.90 26.92 15.33
CA ALA A 449 -25.17 26.42 14.84
C ALA A 449 -24.97 25.86 13.44
N VAL A 450 -25.34 24.59 13.24
CA VAL A 450 -25.20 23.92 11.94
C VAL A 450 -26.57 23.56 11.40
N TYR A 451 -26.83 23.86 10.14
CA TYR A 451 -28.07 23.48 9.45
C TYR A 451 -27.76 22.51 8.32
N ASN A 452 -28.56 21.47 8.19
CA ASN A 452 -28.43 20.49 7.12
C ASN A 452 -28.98 21.03 5.77
N GLU A 453 -29.01 20.16 4.77
CA GLU A 453 -29.43 20.47 3.41
C GLU A 453 -30.91 20.88 3.28
N GLN A 454 -31.78 20.48 4.24
CA GLN A 454 -33.16 20.96 4.33
C GLN A 454 -33.33 22.23 5.17
N GLY A 455 -32.24 22.80 5.69
CA GLY A 455 -32.29 23.98 6.57
C GLY A 455 -32.76 23.67 7.99
N LYS A 456 -32.71 22.40 8.42
CA LYS A 456 -33.00 21.98 9.80
C LYS A 456 -31.74 22.12 10.65
N LEU A 457 -31.88 22.69 11.84
CA LEU A 457 -30.80 22.74 12.83
C LEU A 457 -30.45 21.30 13.27
N VAL A 458 -29.17 20.94 13.18
CA VAL A 458 -28.63 19.66 13.67
C VAL A 458 -27.80 19.89 14.93
N VAL A 459 -27.63 18.84 15.71
CA VAL A 459 -26.79 18.90 16.90
C VAL A 459 -25.33 19.07 16.44
N SER A 460 -24.62 19.99 17.10
CA SER A 460 -23.22 20.30 16.81
C SER A 460 -22.48 20.68 18.08
N GLN A 461 -21.17 20.47 18.09
CA GLN A 461 -20.33 20.69 19.26
C GLN A 461 -18.99 21.29 18.84
N LEU A 462 -18.51 22.30 19.55
CA LEU A 462 -17.14 22.81 19.43
C LEU A 462 -16.17 21.89 20.19
N VAL A 463 -15.01 21.58 19.60
CA VAL A 463 -14.02 20.66 20.19
C VAL A 463 -12.76 21.41 20.60
N SER A 464 -12.06 22.03 19.65
CA SER A 464 -10.76 22.68 19.89
C SER A 464 -10.49 23.81 18.89
N TYR A 465 -9.49 24.64 19.16
CA TYR A 465 -8.98 25.64 18.23
C TYR A 465 -7.46 25.56 18.12
N THR A 466 -6.96 25.39 16.90
CA THR A 466 -5.53 25.22 16.64
C THR A 466 -5.20 25.86 15.30
N ASP A 467 -4.12 26.63 15.24
CA ASP A 467 -3.60 27.25 14.01
C ASP A 467 -4.64 28.01 13.17
N GLY A 468 -5.53 28.78 13.82
CA GLY A 468 -6.55 29.56 13.12
C GLY A 468 -7.79 28.76 12.70
N LYS A 469 -7.85 27.46 13.00
CA LYS A 469 -8.99 26.60 12.68
C LYS A 469 -9.73 26.17 13.93
N VAL A 470 -11.05 26.22 13.89
CA VAL A 470 -11.90 25.60 14.90
C VAL A 470 -12.32 24.22 14.43
N ARG A 471 -12.09 23.21 15.28
CA ARG A 471 -12.59 21.85 15.11
C ARG A 471 -13.94 21.71 15.79
N LEU A 472 -14.92 21.17 15.08
CA LEU A 472 -16.26 20.93 15.57
C LEU A 472 -16.78 19.55 15.14
N LEU A 473 -17.76 19.03 15.86
CA LEU A 473 -18.50 17.81 15.52
C LEU A 473 -19.91 18.18 15.06
N VAL A 474 -20.42 17.44 14.08
CA VAL A 474 -21.77 17.60 13.54
C VAL A 474 -22.43 16.24 13.38
N GLU A 475 -23.65 16.10 13.90
CA GLU A 475 -24.49 14.97 13.54
C GLU A 475 -24.96 15.14 12.09
N ALA A 476 -24.56 14.22 11.21
CA ALA A 476 -24.84 14.30 9.78
C ALA A 476 -25.48 13.02 9.26
N THR A 477 -26.29 13.16 8.21
CA THR A 477 -26.80 12.03 7.43
C THR A 477 -26.58 12.34 5.98
N VAL A 478 -25.84 11.48 5.28
CA VAL A 478 -25.43 11.71 3.88
C VAL A 478 -25.88 10.50 3.04
N PRO A 479 -26.48 10.71 1.86
CA PRO A 479 -26.89 9.62 0.98
C PRO A 479 -25.73 8.69 0.61
N ALA A 480 -26.04 7.46 0.18
CA ALA A 480 -25.05 6.53 -0.35
C ALA A 480 -24.33 7.13 -1.57
N ASN A 481 -23.02 6.92 -1.67
CA ASN A 481 -22.18 7.46 -2.75
C ASN A 481 -22.52 8.93 -3.04
N GLY A 482 -22.62 9.73 -1.98
CA GLY A 482 -23.46 10.91 -2.00
C GLY A 482 -22.85 12.12 -1.32
N TYR A 483 -23.53 13.25 -1.51
CA TYR A 483 -23.10 14.58 -1.09
C TYR A 483 -24.25 15.29 -0.39
N ALA A 484 -23.92 16.11 0.61
CA ALA A 484 -24.89 16.98 1.27
C ALA A 484 -24.23 18.31 1.68
N VAL A 485 -24.92 19.44 1.45
CA VAL A 485 -24.46 20.79 1.81
C VAL A 485 -24.99 21.15 3.20
N TYR A 486 -24.08 21.47 4.11
CA TYR A 486 -24.35 21.95 5.46
C TYR A 486 -23.96 23.43 5.61
N ASP A 487 -24.68 24.17 6.45
CA ASP A 487 -24.47 25.59 6.76
C ASP A 487 -23.90 25.73 8.18
N VAL A 488 -22.59 25.99 8.30
CA VAL A 488 -21.92 26.19 9.59
C VAL A 488 -21.90 27.67 9.95
N ARG A 489 -22.44 28.02 11.12
CA ARG A 489 -22.47 29.39 11.64
C ARG A 489 -21.79 29.47 12.99
N LEU A 490 -20.70 30.23 13.06
CA LEU A 490 -19.97 30.51 14.30
C LEU A 490 -20.43 31.85 14.89
N SER A 491 -20.51 31.96 16.21
CA SER A 491 -20.89 33.21 16.86
C SER A 491 -20.23 33.40 18.24
N GLY A 492 -19.94 34.67 18.56
CA GLY A 492 -19.40 35.09 19.84
C GLY A 492 -17.96 34.61 20.07
N GLU A 493 -17.42 34.98 21.23
CA GLU A 493 -16.09 34.59 21.70
C GLU A 493 -16.21 33.67 22.92
N GLY A 494 -15.53 32.53 22.86
CA GLY A 494 -15.57 31.49 23.88
C GLY A 494 -14.17 31.12 24.36
N LYS A 495 -14.12 30.09 25.21
CA LYS A 495 -12.88 29.43 25.62
C LYS A 495 -13.08 27.93 25.50
N GLU A 496 -12.00 27.23 25.15
CA GLU A 496 -11.97 25.77 25.20
C GLU A 496 -12.22 25.28 26.63
N MET A 497 -12.78 24.08 26.73
CA MET A 497 -12.91 23.42 28.01
C MET A 497 -11.52 23.03 28.52
N SER A 498 -11.21 23.40 29.76
CA SER A 498 -10.02 22.86 30.43
C SER A 498 -10.25 21.38 30.75
N ALA A 499 -9.24 20.55 30.50
CA ALA A 499 -9.25 19.17 30.95
C ALA A 499 -9.35 19.11 32.48
N VAL A 500 -10.24 18.27 32.99
CA VAL A 500 -10.44 18.06 34.44
C VAL A 500 -10.24 16.60 34.79
N GLU A 501 -9.72 16.31 35.97
CA GLU A 501 -9.57 14.92 36.44
C GLU A 501 -10.95 14.26 36.57
N ALA A 502 -11.09 13.06 36.01
CA ALA A 502 -12.33 12.29 36.07
C ALA A 502 -12.05 10.81 35.85
N ALA A 503 -12.60 9.94 36.71
CA ALA A 503 -12.47 8.49 36.58
C ALA A 503 -13.72 7.81 35.98
N SER A 504 -14.74 8.58 35.59
CA SER A 504 -15.96 8.02 34.99
C SER A 504 -16.58 8.97 33.98
N VAL A 505 -17.29 8.39 33.01
CA VAL A 505 -18.03 9.12 31.97
C VAL A 505 -19.28 8.32 31.60
N GLU A 506 -20.37 9.01 31.26
CA GLU A 506 -21.58 8.36 30.77
C GLU A 506 -22.24 9.14 29.64
N ASN A 507 -22.92 8.41 28.77
CA ASN A 507 -23.84 8.95 27.76
C ASN A 507 -25.24 8.33 27.99
N SER A 508 -26.12 8.47 27.01
CA SER A 508 -27.45 7.87 27.03
C SER A 508 -27.47 6.32 27.03
N PHE A 509 -26.38 5.64 26.64
CA PHE A 509 -26.31 4.18 26.48
C PHE A 509 -25.45 3.50 27.53
N TYR A 510 -24.27 4.06 27.80
CA TYR A 510 -23.21 3.47 28.58
C TYR A 510 -22.82 4.36 29.74
N LYS A 511 -22.46 3.73 30.86
CA LYS A 511 -21.69 4.33 31.94
C LYS A 511 -20.40 3.56 32.09
N LEU A 512 -19.27 4.26 32.01
CA LEU A 512 -17.93 3.70 32.06
C LEU A 512 -17.21 4.22 33.31
N THR A 513 -16.52 3.33 34.02
CA THR A 513 -15.68 3.66 35.18
C THR A 513 -14.28 3.07 35.02
N LEU A 514 -13.27 3.90 35.29
CA LEU A 514 -11.85 3.54 35.27
C LEU A 514 -11.34 3.35 36.70
N ASN A 515 -10.37 2.46 36.87
CA ASN A 515 -9.58 2.38 38.11
C ASN A 515 -8.39 3.38 38.10
N GLU A 516 -7.58 3.35 39.16
CA GLU A 516 -6.36 4.16 39.30
C GLU A 516 -5.30 3.90 38.22
N ASN A 517 -5.32 2.72 37.60
CA ASN A 517 -4.46 2.39 36.47
C ASN A 517 -5.02 2.90 35.14
N GLY A 518 -6.20 3.54 35.11
CA GLY A 518 -6.87 3.96 33.88
C GLY A 518 -7.43 2.80 33.06
N ASP A 519 -7.70 1.66 33.69
CA ASP A 519 -8.33 0.48 33.06
C ASP A 519 -9.83 0.44 33.39
N ILE A 520 -10.66 -0.03 32.45
CA ILE A 520 -12.12 -0.03 32.59
C ILE A 520 -12.58 -1.21 33.43
N THR A 521 -13.01 -0.94 34.66
CA THR A 521 -13.52 -1.95 35.60
C THR A 521 -15.03 -2.14 35.53
N SER A 522 -15.75 -1.16 34.96
CA SER A 522 -17.19 -1.24 34.71
C SER A 522 -17.53 -0.54 33.40
N LEU A 523 -18.29 -1.25 32.56
CA LEU A 523 -18.92 -0.73 31.35
C LEU A 523 -20.37 -1.19 31.36
N PHE A 524 -21.24 -0.34 31.87
CA PHE A 524 -22.63 -0.66 32.09
C PHE A 524 -23.51 -0.19 30.93
N ASP A 525 -24.18 -1.11 30.23
CA ASP A 525 -25.26 -0.78 29.30
C ASP A 525 -26.53 -0.43 30.09
N LYS A 526 -26.86 0.86 30.09
CA LYS A 526 -27.99 1.46 30.80
C LYS A 526 -29.34 1.06 30.23
N ARG A 527 -29.42 0.79 28.92
CA ARG A 527 -30.68 0.42 28.25
C ARG A 527 -31.06 -1.01 28.53
N ASN A 528 -30.06 -1.88 28.66
CA ASN A 528 -30.24 -3.31 28.89
C ASN A 528 -29.98 -3.74 30.34
N ASN A 529 -29.65 -2.79 31.23
CA ASN A 529 -29.33 -3.03 32.63
C ASN A 529 -28.28 -4.14 32.80
N LYS A 530 -27.20 -4.08 32.01
CA LYS A 530 -26.20 -5.14 31.88
C LYS A 530 -24.80 -4.60 32.09
N GLU A 531 -24.07 -5.16 33.04
CA GLU A 531 -22.63 -4.98 33.16
C GLU A 531 -21.91 -5.82 32.10
N LEU A 532 -21.08 -5.17 31.28
CA LEU A 532 -20.36 -5.82 30.18
C LEU A 532 -18.97 -6.31 30.58
N VAL A 533 -18.35 -5.76 31.62
CA VAL A 533 -17.04 -6.22 32.09
C VAL A 533 -17.21 -7.44 32.99
N LYS A 534 -16.41 -8.49 32.78
CA LYS A 534 -16.44 -9.67 33.65
C LYS A 534 -16.06 -9.28 35.08
N ALA A 535 -16.80 -9.78 36.07
CA ALA A 535 -16.52 -9.51 37.48
C ALA A 535 -15.05 -9.82 37.86
N GLY A 536 -14.38 -8.86 38.51
CA GLY A 536 -12.97 -8.98 38.90
C GLY A 536 -11.95 -8.82 37.76
N LYS A 537 -12.38 -8.41 36.56
CA LYS A 537 -11.52 -8.13 35.40
C LYS A 537 -11.65 -6.67 34.96
N ALA A 538 -10.86 -6.26 33.97
CA ALA A 538 -10.92 -4.93 33.38
C ALA A 538 -10.65 -4.98 31.88
N ILE A 539 -11.31 -4.13 31.08
CA ILE A 539 -10.91 -3.86 29.69
C ILE A 539 -9.71 -2.92 29.74
N ARG A 540 -8.61 -3.31 29.06
CA ARG A 540 -7.32 -2.62 29.20
C ARG A 540 -6.42 -2.80 27.98
N LEU A 541 -5.38 -1.96 27.91
CA LEU A 541 -4.17 -2.27 27.15
C LEU A 541 -3.36 -3.31 27.96
N ALA A 542 -3.28 -4.53 27.44
CA ALA A 542 -2.59 -5.66 28.03
C ALA A 542 -1.21 -5.82 27.38
N LEU A 543 -0.16 -5.69 28.20
CA LEU A 543 1.22 -5.79 27.76
C LEU A 543 1.81 -7.14 28.16
N PHE A 544 2.38 -7.86 27.19
CA PHE A 544 3.19 -9.04 27.43
C PHE A 544 4.66 -8.64 27.30
N THR A 545 5.46 -8.91 28.33
CA THR A 545 6.88 -8.50 28.41
C THR A 545 7.86 -9.64 28.10
N GLU A 546 7.33 -10.81 27.71
CA GLU A 546 8.12 -11.95 27.22
C GLU A 546 7.59 -12.45 25.87
N ASN A 547 7.94 -11.71 24.82
CA ASN A 547 7.62 -12.04 23.43
C ASN A 547 8.84 -12.66 22.72
N LYS A 548 9.14 -13.93 23.02
CA LYS A 548 10.32 -14.61 22.47
C LYS A 548 10.00 -15.18 21.09
N SER A 549 10.75 -14.79 20.07
CA SER A 549 10.75 -15.44 18.76
C SER A 549 12.15 -15.28 18.14
N PHE A 550 12.90 -16.38 18.03
CA PHE A 550 14.33 -16.32 17.71
C PHE A 550 14.67 -16.70 16.27
N GLU A 551 14.00 -17.72 15.73
CA GLU A 551 14.28 -18.21 14.37
C GLU A 551 13.63 -17.28 13.34
N TRP A 552 12.39 -16.86 13.60
CA TRP A 552 11.59 -16.04 12.68
C TRP A 552 10.84 -14.92 13.44
N PRO A 553 11.57 -13.91 13.94
CA PRO A 553 11.06 -12.98 14.94
C PRO A 553 9.78 -12.24 14.50
N ALA A 554 9.80 -11.61 13.33
CA ALA A 554 8.65 -10.84 12.82
C ALA A 554 7.50 -11.73 12.34
N TRP A 555 7.81 -12.92 11.82
CA TRP A 555 6.82 -13.84 11.27
C TRP A 555 5.95 -14.51 12.34
N GLU A 556 6.44 -14.61 13.58
CA GLU A 556 5.85 -15.46 14.61
C GLU A 556 5.59 -14.73 15.92
N ILE A 557 4.35 -14.83 16.37
CA ILE A 557 3.98 -14.75 17.78
C ILE A 557 3.81 -16.20 18.24
N LEU A 558 4.52 -16.63 19.29
CA LEU A 558 4.45 -18.00 19.77
C LEU A 558 3.26 -18.21 20.72
N LYS A 559 2.70 -19.43 20.72
CA LYS A 559 1.61 -19.79 21.64
C LYS A 559 1.97 -19.56 23.10
N GLU A 560 3.21 -19.87 23.51
CA GLU A 560 3.70 -19.63 24.87
C GLU A 560 3.55 -18.15 25.28
N THR A 561 3.82 -17.21 24.37
CA THR A 561 3.64 -15.77 24.61
C THR A 561 2.17 -15.42 24.77
N VAL A 562 1.27 -15.95 23.93
CA VAL A 562 -0.17 -15.65 23.99
C VAL A 562 -0.84 -16.27 25.23
N ASP A 563 -0.35 -17.43 25.69
CA ASP A 563 -0.84 -18.11 26.90
C ASP A 563 -0.34 -17.46 28.20
N ALA A 564 0.71 -16.64 28.14
CA ALA A 564 1.25 -15.96 29.30
C ALA A 564 0.24 -14.94 29.89
N THR A 565 0.44 -14.59 31.17
CA THR A 565 -0.40 -13.57 31.82
C THR A 565 0.13 -12.18 31.49
N PRO A 566 -0.64 -11.31 30.81
CA PRO A 566 -0.21 -9.94 30.54
C PRO A 566 -0.37 -9.03 31.76
N ILE A 567 0.36 -7.93 31.76
CA ILE A 567 0.31 -6.89 32.79
C ILE A 567 -0.48 -5.66 32.30
N SER A 568 -1.01 -4.88 33.24
CA SER A 568 -1.49 -3.53 32.97
C SER A 568 -0.31 -2.57 32.88
N ILE A 569 -0.47 -1.48 32.14
CA ILE A 569 0.46 -0.36 32.12
C ILE A 569 0.08 0.57 33.29
N THR A 570 1.01 0.81 34.23
CA THR A 570 0.69 1.46 35.52
C THR A 570 1.57 2.66 35.86
N GLU A 571 2.52 3.05 35.02
CA GLU A 571 3.40 4.20 35.30
C GLU A 571 2.79 5.51 34.75
N ASP A 572 2.99 6.60 35.50
CA ASP A 572 2.57 7.97 35.16
C ASP A 572 1.11 8.09 34.66
N VAL A 573 0.21 7.33 35.28
CA VAL A 573 -1.19 7.31 34.88
C VAL A 573 -1.86 8.65 35.17
N LYS A 574 -2.44 9.24 34.13
CA LYS A 574 -3.23 10.46 34.22
C LYS A 574 -4.52 10.30 33.45
N VAL A 575 -5.65 10.50 34.12
CA VAL A 575 -6.99 10.41 33.51
C VAL A 575 -7.67 11.76 33.58
N THR A 576 -8.07 12.28 32.42
CA THR A 576 -8.77 13.57 32.33
C THR A 576 -9.97 13.51 31.41
N LEU A 577 -11.06 14.17 31.80
CA LEU A 577 -12.15 14.52 30.90
C LEU A 577 -11.72 15.74 30.08
N CYS A 578 -11.29 15.50 28.84
CA CYS A 578 -10.78 16.52 27.93
C CYS A 578 -11.87 17.09 26.99
N GLU A 579 -13.00 16.42 26.89
CA GLU A 579 -14.14 16.87 26.10
C GLU A 579 -15.45 16.48 26.82
N ASN A 580 -16.39 17.42 26.93
CA ASN A 580 -17.70 17.18 27.54
C ASN A 580 -18.79 18.01 26.85
N GLY A 581 -19.11 17.67 25.60
CA GLY A 581 -20.13 18.37 24.84
C GLY A 581 -21.37 17.53 24.52
N ALA A 582 -22.24 18.08 23.68
CA ALA A 582 -23.56 17.54 23.39
C ALA A 582 -23.56 16.32 22.47
N LEU A 583 -22.49 16.09 21.70
CA LEU A 583 -22.34 14.97 20.78
C LEU A 583 -21.31 13.95 21.24
N ARG A 584 -20.33 14.36 22.03
CA ARG A 584 -19.26 13.48 22.47
C ARG A 584 -18.64 13.96 23.77
N LYS A 585 -18.34 13.00 24.62
CA LYS A 585 -17.55 13.15 25.84
C LYS A 585 -16.33 12.25 25.72
N THR A 586 -15.17 12.76 26.12
CA THR A 586 -13.89 12.06 25.93
C THR A 586 -13.08 12.04 27.21
N LEU A 587 -12.78 10.84 27.70
CA LEU A 587 -11.70 10.64 28.67
C LEU A 587 -10.38 10.45 27.91
N CYS A 588 -9.34 11.16 28.34
CA CYS A 588 -7.97 10.97 27.90
C CYS A 588 -7.19 10.27 29.02
N VAL A 589 -6.61 9.12 28.70
CA VAL A 589 -5.77 8.32 29.59
C VAL A 589 -4.35 8.36 29.05
N GLU A 590 -3.45 8.97 29.79
CA GLU A 590 -2.01 9.01 29.50
C GLU A 590 -1.29 8.06 30.46
N LYS A 591 -0.38 7.23 29.95
CA LYS A 591 0.41 6.26 30.72
C LYS A 591 1.80 6.07 30.12
N ARG A 592 2.72 5.48 30.89
CA ARG A 592 4.06 5.08 30.43
C ARG A 592 4.38 3.63 30.78
N HIS A 593 5.31 3.07 30.02
CA HIS A 593 6.04 1.87 30.37
C HIS A 593 7.45 1.99 29.80
N ASP A 594 8.44 2.14 30.68
CA ASP A 594 9.81 2.47 30.28
C ASP A 594 9.85 3.72 29.35
N ASP A 595 10.39 3.56 28.15
CA ASP A 595 10.50 4.60 27.11
C ASP A 595 9.25 4.73 26.21
N SER A 596 8.26 3.85 26.39
CA SER A 596 7.01 3.91 25.65
C SER A 596 5.99 4.84 26.33
N PHE A 597 5.30 5.64 25.52
CA PHE A 597 4.23 6.53 25.97
C PHE A 597 2.91 6.17 25.28
N PHE A 598 1.84 6.11 26.06
CA PHE A 598 0.51 5.71 25.61
C PHE A 598 -0.47 6.83 25.92
N ARG A 599 -1.15 7.34 24.89
CA ARG A 599 -2.30 8.24 25.05
C ARG A 599 -3.52 7.61 24.39
N GLN A 600 -4.54 7.34 25.19
CA GLN A 600 -5.79 6.76 24.74
C GLN A 600 -6.94 7.74 24.99
N TYR A 601 -7.70 8.04 23.95
CA TYR A 601 -8.95 8.78 24.01
C TYR A 601 -10.13 7.81 23.95
N ILE A 602 -10.93 7.79 25.00
CA ILE A 602 -12.15 6.98 25.10
C ILE A 602 -13.35 7.90 24.85
N HIS A 603 -13.95 7.76 23.67
CA HIS A 603 -15.05 8.59 23.19
C HIS A 603 -16.40 7.91 23.45
N LEU A 604 -17.26 8.55 24.24
CA LEU A 604 -18.68 8.22 24.33
C LEU A 604 -19.47 9.26 23.54
N TYR A 605 -20.13 8.82 22.48
CA TYR A 605 -20.96 9.68 21.64
C TYR A 605 -22.37 9.84 22.18
N GLU A 606 -23.11 10.81 21.67
CA GLU A 606 -24.56 10.94 21.80
C GLU A 606 -25.22 10.89 20.41
N GLY A 607 -26.55 10.93 20.37
CA GLY A 607 -27.29 10.95 19.11
C GLY A 607 -27.15 9.65 18.31
N VAL A 608 -26.93 9.77 16.99
CA VAL A 608 -26.87 8.60 16.07
C VAL A 608 -25.76 7.59 16.41
N LEU A 609 -24.67 8.03 17.06
CA LEU A 609 -23.55 7.17 17.47
C LEU A 609 -23.55 6.77 18.95
N ALA A 610 -24.59 7.08 19.71
CA ALA A 610 -24.60 6.82 21.16
C ALA A 610 -24.36 5.34 21.56
N HIS A 611 -24.62 4.41 20.64
CA HIS A 611 -24.43 2.97 20.78
C HIS A 611 -22.97 2.50 20.63
N ARG A 612 -22.05 3.39 20.30
CA ARG A 612 -20.67 3.06 19.95
C ARG A 612 -19.69 3.79 20.86
N ILE A 613 -18.63 3.10 21.25
CA ILE A 613 -17.50 3.65 21.99
C ILE A 613 -16.28 3.55 21.10
N ASP A 614 -15.57 4.66 20.88
CA ASP A 614 -14.31 4.67 20.12
C ASP A 614 -13.12 4.83 21.07
N PHE A 615 -12.07 4.05 20.83
CA PHE A 615 -10.79 4.12 21.50
C PHE A 615 -9.74 4.58 20.48
N THR A 616 -9.42 5.86 20.47
CA THR A 616 -8.36 6.41 19.62
C THR A 616 -7.06 6.38 20.39
N ASN A 617 -6.02 5.75 19.84
CA ASN A 617 -4.74 5.57 20.51
C ASN A 617 -3.64 6.30 19.74
N GLU A 618 -2.81 7.01 20.48
CA GLU A 618 -1.51 7.56 20.08
C GLU A 618 -0.47 6.85 20.94
N VAL A 619 0.42 6.07 20.33
CA VAL A 619 1.43 5.30 21.04
C VAL A 619 2.81 5.63 20.49
N ASP A 620 3.68 6.15 21.34
CA ASP A 620 5.11 6.24 21.07
C ASP A 620 5.74 4.94 21.55
N TRP A 621 5.92 3.99 20.64
CA TRP A 621 6.35 2.64 20.95
C TRP A 621 7.88 2.49 20.89
N GLN A 622 8.49 2.07 22.00
CA GLN A 622 9.92 1.78 22.11
C GLN A 622 10.19 0.57 23.03
N SER A 623 9.18 -0.28 23.27
CA SER A 623 9.32 -1.47 24.09
C SER A 623 9.88 -2.63 23.25
N THR A 624 10.94 -3.29 23.72
CA THR A 624 11.46 -4.52 23.10
C THR A 624 10.88 -5.76 23.78
N ASN A 625 10.97 -6.93 23.15
CA ASN A 625 10.49 -8.20 23.74
C ASN A 625 9.03 -8.10 24.24
N ALA A 626 8.22 -7.35 23.50
CA ALA A 626 6.91 -6.92 23.91
C ALA A 626 5.84 -7.24 22.87
N LEU A 627 4.64 -7.59 23.34
CA LEU A 627 3.42 -7.72 22.55
C LEU A 627 2.33 -6.91 23.24
N LEU A 628 1.74 -5.94 22.54
CA LEU A 628 0.66 -5.11 23.05
C LEU A 628 -0.67 -5.59 22.48
N LYS A 629 -1.67 -5.82 23.35
CA LYS A 629 -3.02 -6.18 22.95
C LYS A 629 -4.07 -5.29 23.63
N ALA A 630 -5.21 -5.06 22.99
CA ALA A 630 -6.42 -4.61 23.68
C ALA A 630 -7.18 -5.84 24.18
N GLU A 631 -7.41 -5.93 25.49
CA GLU A 631 -8.04 -7.08 26.14
C GLU A 631 -9.48 -6.76 26.56
N PHE A 632 -10.43 -7.58 26.13
CA PHE A 632 -11.86 -7.42 26.38
C PHE A 632 -12.44 -8.63 27.15
N PRO A 633 -12.30 -8.68 28.48
CA PRO A 633 -12.90 -9.73 29.30
C PRO A 633 -14.38 -9.39 29.56
N LEU A 634 -15.27 -10.02 28.80
CA LEU A 634 -16.69 -9.71 28.75
C LEU A 634 -17.52 -10.55 29.73
N ASN A 635 -18.60 -9.99 30.26
CA ASN A 635 -19.59 -10.70 31.06
C ASN A 635 -20.60 -11.47 30.17
N LEU A 636 -20.05 -12.29 29.28
CA LEU A 636 -20.72 -13.22 28.38
C LEU A 636 -20.03 -14.58 28.54
N ASN A 637 -20.65 -15.65 28.06
CA ASN A 637 -19.99 -16.96 28.03
C ASN A 637 -20.32 -17.70 26.72
N ASN A 638 -19.33 -17.82 25.84
CA ASN A 638 -19.42 -18.60 24.62
C ASN A 638 -18.03 -19.08 24.19
N GLU A 639 -17.88 -20.37 23.88
CA GLU A 639 -16.63 -20.92 23.34
C GLU A 639 -16.32 -20.33 21.96
N VAL A 640 -17.35 -19.97 21.19
CA VAL A 640 -17.24 -19.55 19.80
C VAL A 640 -17.35 -18.03 19.66
N GLY A 641 -16.38 -17.42 18.96
CA GLY A 641 -16.46 -16.04 18.45
C GLY A 641 -16.69 -16.01 16.95
N THR A 642 -17.29 -14.93 16.44
CA THR A 642 -17.50 -14.71 14.99
C THR A 642 -16.58 -13.61 14.47
N TYR A 643 -15.90 -13.84 13.36
CA TYR A 643 -14.84 -12.97 12.82
C TYR A 643 -15.13 -12.60 11.37
N ASP A 644 -14.84 -11.35 11.01
CA ASP A 644 -14.99 -10.84 9.65
C ASP A 644 -13.91 -11.37 8.71
N LEU A 645 -14.33 -11.86 7.55
CA LEU A 645 -13.44 -12.28 6.46
C LEU A 645 -13.39 -11.26 5.30
N GLY A 646 -14.04 -10.10 5.45
CA GLY A 646 -14.24 -9.11 4.38
C GLY A 646 -15.36 -9.49 3.41
N VAL A 647 -15.48 -10.78 3.08
CA VAL A 647 -16.64 -11.38 2.42
C VAL A 647 -17.07 -12.62 3.21
N GLY A 648 -18.29 -12.59 3.75
CA GLY A 648 -18.74 -13.56 4.75
C GLY A 648 -18.06 -13.38 6.13
N SER A 649 -18.24 -14.37 7.00
CA SER A 649 -17.68 -14.40 8.35
C SER A 649 -17.42 -15.84 8.77
N VAL A 650 -16.49 -16.05 9.70
CA VAL A 650 -16.14 -17.39 10.22
C VAL A 650 -16.32 -17.47 11.72
N GLN A 651 -16.72 -18.64 12.20
CA GLN A 651 -16.79 -18.93 13.62
C GLN A 651 -15.55 -19.71 14.06
N ARG A 652 -14.87 -19.23 15.12
CA ARG A 652 -13.68 -19.89 15.69
C ARG A 652 -13.84 -20.08 17.19
N GLY A 653 -13.34 -21.21 17.71
CA GLY A 653 -13.36 -21.53 19.13
C GLY A 653 -12.29 -20.78 19.94
N ASN A 654 -12.03 -21.26 21.15
CA ASN A 654 -10.90 -20.80 21.97
C ASN A 654 -9.55 -21.24 21.36
N ASN A 655 -8.47 -20.59 21.80
CA ASN A 655 -7.11 -20.85 21.33
C ASN A 655 -6.73 -22.35 21.41
N ILE A 656 -6.31 -22.91 20.28
CA ILE A 656 -5.75 -24.27 20.17
C ILE A 656 -4.35 -24.21 19.57
N LEU A 657 -3.64 -25.35 19.54
CA LEU A 657 -2.24 -25.41 19.10
C LEU A 657 -2.00 -24.88 17.67
N THR A 658 -2.97 -25.01 16.78
CA THR A 658 -2.88 -24.59 15.36
C THR A 658 -3.67 -23.33 15.03
N ALA A 659 -4.35 -22.74 16.01
CA ALA A 659 -5.17 -21.54 15.85
C ALA A 659 -5.27 -20.80 17.20
N TYR A 660 -4.18 -20.14 17.59
CA TYR A 660 -4.07 -19.36 18.83
C TYR A 660 -3.84 -17.86 18.58
N GLU A 661 -3.55 -17.49 17.33
CA GLU A 661 -3.52 -16.12 16.83
C GLU A 661 -4.08 -16.22 15.40
N VAL A 662 -5.17 -15.53 15.11
CA VAL A 662 -5.94 -15.65 13.86
C VAL A 662 -6.23 -14.28 13.26
N TYR A 663 -6.44 -14.24 11.94
CA TYR A 663 -6.76 -12.98 11.26
C TYR A 663 -8.26 -12.67 11.29
N ALA A 664 -8.61 -11.39 11.32
CA ALA A 664 -9.91 -10.87 10.91
C ALA A 664 -9.73 -9.49 10.26
N GLN A 665 -10.66 -9.12 9.39
CA GLN A 665 -10.58 -7.86 8.63
C GLN A 665 -10.98 -6.66 9.50
N TYR A 666 -12.27 -6.37 9.63
CA TYR A 666 -12.72 -5.15 10.32
C TYR A 666 -13.30 -5.38 11.72
N TRP A 667 -13.76 -6.59 12.05
CA TRP A 667 -14.43 -6.83 13.33
C TRP A 667 -14.38 -8.29 13.79
N ALA A 668 -14.56 -8.46 15.10
CA ALA A 668 -14.83 -9.71 15.78
C ALA A 668 -16.00 -9.52 16.76
N ASP A 669 -16.80 -10.56 16.98
CA ASP A 669 -17.97 -10.53 17.85
C ASP A 669 -17.98 -11.72 18.83
N LEU A 670 -18.35 -11.42 20.07
CA LEU A 670 -18.72 -12.42 21.07
C LEU A 670 -20.19 -12.23 21.44
N THR A 671 -21.03 -13.14 20.99
CA THR A 671 -22.43 -13.25 21.41
C THR A 671 -22.55 -14.35 22.45
N ASP A 672 -23.32 -14.12 23.53
CA ASP A 672 -23.55 -15.15 24.56
C ASP A 672 -24.12 -16.44 23.94
N ALA A 673 -23.77 -17.61 24.48
CA ALA A 673 -24.21 -18.89 23.93
C ALA A 673 -25.75 -19.04 23.90
N ASN A 674 -26.47 -18.32 24.77
CA ASN A 674 -27.94 -18.29 24.74
C ASN A 674 -28.54 -17.29 23.73
N GLY A 675 -27.70 -16.52 23.04
CA GLY A 675 -28.12 -15.53 22.03
C GLY A 675 -28.84 -14.31 22.59
N SER A 676 -28.74 -14.03 23.90
CA SER A 676 -29.47 -12.92 24.54
C SER A 676 -28.81 -11.55 24.34
N TYR A 677 -27.48 -11.51 24.22
CA TYR A 677 -26.70 -10.28 24.13
C TYR A 677 -25.32 -10.58 23.54
N GLY A 678 -24.73 -9.63 22.81
CA GLY A 678 -23.37 -9.73 22.32
C GLY A 678 -22.63 -8.40 22.30
N VAL A 679 -21.34 -8.48 22.04
CA VAL A 679 -20.46 -7.32 21.89
C VAL A 679 -19.59 -7.52 20.66
N SER A 680 -19.69 -6.59 19.72
CA SER A 680 -18.83 -6.52 18.54
C SER A 680 -17.69 -5.51 18.79
N ILE A 681 -16.46 -5.93 18.51
CA ILE A 681 -15.27 -5.09 18.52
C ILE A 681 -14.82 -4.86 17.08
N MET A 682 -14.66 -3.61 16.68
CA MET A 682 -14.27 -3.18 15.34
C MET A 682 -12.88 -2.52 15.37
N ASN A 683 -12.14 -2.51 14.26
CA ASN A 683 -10.82 -1.90 14.16
C ASN A 683 -10.60 -1.18 12.82
N ASP A 684 -9.57 -0.33 12.78
CA ASP A 684 -9.20 0.46 11.61
C ASP A 684 -7.86 0.09 10.93
N SER A 685 -7.04 -0.77 11.52
CA SER A 685 -5.78 -1.23 10.90
C SER A 685 -5.17 -2.49 11.51
N LYS A 686 -5.91 -3.22 12.35
CA LYS A 686 -5.38 -4.33 13.16
C LYS A 686 -6.02 -5.66 12.76
N TYR A 687 -5.19 -6.65 12.47
CA TYR A 687 -5.65 -7.88 11.84
C TYR A 687 -5.53 -9.12 12.74
N GLY A 688 -4.64 -9.12 13.74
CA GLY A 688 -4.42 -10.25 14.65
C GLY A 688 -5.39 -10.30 15.83
N TRP A 689 -5.94 -11.48 16.10
CA TRP A 689 -6.89 -11.74 17.18
C TRP A 689 -6.57 -13.04 17.92
N ASP A 690 -6.90 -13.08 19.20
CA ASP A 690 -6.95 -14.33 19.95
C ASP A 690 -8.09 -14.38 20.97
N LYS A 691 -8.42 -15.60 21.40
CA LYS A 691 -9.53 -15.91 22.31
C LYS A 691 -9.08 -16.94 23.35
N PRO A 692 -8.48 -16.52 24.47
CA PRO A 692 -7.90 -17.46 25.44
C PRO A 692 -8.96 -18.29 26.18
N ASP A 693 -10.17 -17.77 26.35
CA ASP A 693 -11.26 -18.42 27.06
C ASP A 693 -12.64 -18.00 26.53
N ASN A 694 -13.71 -18.52 27.14
CA ASN A 694 -15.10 -18.30 26.72
C ASN A 694 -15.58 -16.83 26.76
N ASN A 695 -14.84 -15.95 27.43
CA ASN A 695 -15.35 -14.64 27.81
C ASN A 695 -14.44 -13.51 27.30
N THR A 696 -13.23 -13.83 26.84
CA THR A 696 -12.20 -12.86 26.52
C THR A 696 -11.90 -12.86 25.03
N LEU A 697 -12.03 -11.69 24.40
CA LEU A 697 -11.44 -11.41 23.09
C LEU A 697 -10.23 -10.49 23.27
N ARG A 698 -9.19 -10.69 22.46
CA ARG A 698 -8.01 -9.82 22.43
C ARG A 698 -7.67 -9.43 21.00
N LEU A 699 -7.48 -8.13 20.78
CA LEU A 699 -7.00 -7.57 19.52
C LEU A 699 -5.51 -7.25 19.66
N THR A 700 -4.68 -7.80 18.76
CA THR A 700 -3.24 -7.55 18.76
C THR A 700 -2.92 -6.19 18.12
N LEU A 701 -2.14 -5.35 18.83
CA LEU A 701 -1.92 -3.95 18.46
C LEU A 701 -0.53 -3.68 17.92
N LEU A 702 0.53 -4.12 18.63
CA LEU A 702 1.94 -3.93 18.29
C LEU A 702 2.77 -5.16 18.67
N HIS A 703 3.75 -5.52 17.84
CA HIS A 703 4.57 -6.73 18.00
C HIS A 703 6.06 -6.40 17.83
N THR A 704 6.84 -6.57 18.89
CA THR A 704 8.30 -6.41 18.88
C THR A 704 8.95 -7.61 19.59
N PRO A 705 9.41 -8.61 18.82
CA PRO A 705 9.92 -9.86 19.38
C PRO A 705 11.30 -9.67 20.03
N LYS A 706 11.69 -10.60 20.90
CA LYS A 706 13.07 -10.74 21.37
C LYS A 706 13.89 -11.57 20.39
N THR A 707 14.97 -10.99 19.89
CA THR A 707 15.88 -11.61 18.91
C THR A 707 17.19 -12.08 19.57
N LYS A 708 18.01 -12.87 18.85
CA LYS A 708 19.32 -13.37 19.35
C LYS A 708 20.45 -13.32 18.31
N LYS A 709 20.15 -13.49 17.01
CA LYS A 709 21.16 -13.57 15.92
C LYS A 709 20.60 -13.06 14.59
N ASN A 710 20.00 -13.95 13.79
CA ASN A 710 19.40 -13.61 12.50
C ASN A 710 18.25 -12.62 12.73
N TYR A 711 18.08 -11.70 11.79
CA TYR A 711 17.03 -10.69 11.82
C TYR A 711 17.02 -9.86 13.11
N ALA A 712 18.19 -9.63 13.73
CA ALA A 712 18.28 -8.95 15.03
C ALA A 712 17.57 -7.59 15.03
N TYR A 713 17.61 -6.86 13.90
CA TYR A 713 16.94 -5.58 13.68
C TYR A 713 15.42 -5.61 13.89
N GLN A 714 14.78 -6.80 13.84
CA GLN A 714 13.35 -6.95 14.03
C GLN A 714 12.92 -6.71 15.49
N ASP A 715 13.85 -6.67 16.45
CA ASP A 715 13.57 -6.30 17.84
C ASP A 715 13.10 -4.85 18.02
N ARG A 716 13.27 -4.02 16.97
CA ARG A 716 12.89 -2.61 16.91
C ARG A 716 12.00 -2.27 15.73
N GLN A 717 11.45 -3.26 15.02
CA GLN A 717 10.78 -3.04 13.74
C GLN A 717 9.59 -2.05 13.81
N ASP A 718 8.82 -2.11 14.89
CA ASP A 718 7.68 -1.22 15.12
C ASP A 718 8.02 -0.01 16.02
N PHE A 719 9.31 0.34 16.20
CA PHE A 719 9.68 1.50 17.01
C PHE A 719 9.27 2.81 16.34
N GLY A 720 8.39 3.59 16.95
CA GLY A 720 7.90 4.81 16.31
C GLY A 720 6.58 5.29 16.88
N HIS A 721 6.02 6.30 16.23
CA HIS A 721 4.69 6.79 16.56
C HIS A 721 3.63 6.00 15.81
N HIS A 722 2.63 5.50 16.53
CA HIS A 722 1.52 4.73 15.99
C HIS A 722 0.20 5.38 16.35
N THR A 723 -0.71 5.44 15.38
CA THR A 723 -2.09 5.88 15.58
C THR A 723 -3.06 4.81 15.10
N PHE A 724 -4.01 4.41 15.94
CA PHE A 724 -5.03 3.42 15.57
C PHE A 724 -6.29 3.55 16.43
N THR A 725 -7.40 3.06 15.88
CA THR A 725 -8.72 3.11 16.51
C THR A 725 -9.35 1.74 16.54
N TYR A 726 -9.83 1.35 17.72
CA TYR A 726 -10.78 0.24 17.84
C TYR A 726 -12.05 0.73 18.52
N SER A 727 -13.15 0.02 18.29
CA SER A 727 -14.48 0.44 18.74
C SER A 727 -15.24 -0.72 19.34
N LEU A 728 -16.12 -0.43 20.30
CA LEU A 728 -16.97 -1.41 20.96
C LEU A 728 -18.45 -1.03 20.77
N VAL A 729 -19.26 -2.01 20.35
CA VAL A 729 -20.71 -1.89 20.22
C VAL A 729 -21.39 -3.08 20.89
N GLY A 730 -22.26 -2.81 21.87
CA GLY A 730 -23.14 -3.83 22.45
C GLY A 730 -24.42 -4.00 21.64
N HIS A 731 -24.89 -5.24 21.49
CA HIS A 731 -26.13 -5.55 20.78
C HIS A 731 -27.00 -6.56 21.55
N VAL A 732 -28.31 -6.46 21.33
CA VAL A 732 -29.31 -7.32 21.97
C VAL A 732 -29.70 -8.42 20.99
N GLY A 733 -29.75 -9.66 21.49
CA GLY A 733 -30.10 -10.81 20.67
C GLY A 733 -28.91 -11.40 19.92
N ALA A 734 -29.21 -12.07 18.80
CA ALA A 734 -28.21 -12.64 17.91
C ALA A 734 -27.53 -11.56 17.06
N LEU A 735 -26.27 -11.81 16.68
CA LEU A 735 -25.48 -10.94 15.82
C LEU A 735 -26.20 -10.60 14.50
N ASP A 736 -26.41 -9.31 14.29
CA ASP A 736 -26.78 -8.74 12.99
C ASP A 736 -25.52 -8.40 12.20
N VAL A 737 -25.02 -9.39 11.46
CA VAL A 737 -23.78 -9.28 10.68
C VAL A 737 -23.79 -8.08 9.72
N VAL A 738 -24.96 -7.74 9.14
CA VAL A 738 -25.06 -6.63 8.20
C VAL A 738 -24.89 -5.30 8.93
N GLN A 739 -25.55 -5.11 10.07
CA GLN A 739 -25.41 -3.89 10.88
C GLN A 739 -23.97 -3.73 11.41
N THR A 740 -23.36 -4.81 11.89
CA THR A 740 -21.96 -4.78 12.36
C THR A 740 -21.01 -4.45 11.21
N ARG A 741 -21.23 -4.99 10.01
CA ARG A 741 -20.45 -4.65 8.82
C ARG A 741 -20.63 -3.18 8.41
N GLU A 742 -21.85 -2.65 8.37
CA GLU A 742 -22.10 -1.23 8.08
C GLU A 742 -21.38 -0.32 9.11
N ASN A 743 -21.42 -0.67 10.40
CA ASN A 743 -20.74 0.08 11.46
C ASN A 743 -19.21 0.04 11.30
N ALA A 744 -18.66 -1.12 10.94
CA ALA A 744 -17.23 -1.31 10.75
C ALA A 744 -16.72 -0.65 9.46
N GLU A 745 -17.50 -0.71 8.38
CA GLU A 745 -17.22 0.05 7.15
C GLU A 745 -17.27 1.55 7.43
N LEU A 746 -18.23 2.05 8.22
CA LEU A 746 -18.31 3.48 8.54
C LEU A 746 -17.19 3.93 9.51
N LEU A 747 -16.69 3.07 10.41
CA LEU A 747 -15.47 3.35 11.19
C LEU A 747 -14.29 3.66 10.28
N ASN A 748 -14.14 2.86 9.22
CA ASN A 748 -13.00 2.89 8.30
C ASN A 748 -13.17 3.95 7.18
N GLN A 749 -14.37 4.08 6.62
CA GLN A 749 -14.74 5.00 5.55
C GLN A 749 -15.64 6.14 6.08
N ARG A 750 -15.08 6.99 6.95
CA ARG A 750 -15.80 8.12 7.54
C ARG A 750 -16.30 9.10 6.46
N ILE A 751 -17.40 9.79 6.77
CA ILE A 751 -17.87 10.93 5.96
C ILE A 751 -16.80 12.02 5.99
N LYS A 752 -16.37 12.47 4.81
CA LYS A 752 -15.34 13.51 4.63
C LYS A 752 -15.98 14.87 4.39
N ALA A 753 -15.40 15.93 4.94
CA ALA A 753 -15.94 17.28 4.85
C ALA A 753 -15.04 18.18 3.99
N PHE A 754 -15.65 19.11 3.25
CA PHE A 754 -14.95 20.06 2.39
C PHE A 754 -15.61 21.45 2.50
N VAL A 755 -14.82 22.49 2.80
CA VAL A 755 -15.29 23.89 2.70
C VAL A 755 -15.29 24.28 1.23
N VAL A 756 -16.37 24.94 0.80
CA VAL A 756 -16.54 25.40 -0.59
C VAL A 756 -16.94 26.89 -0.65
N GLY A 757 -16.86 27.49 -1.83
CA GLY A 757 -17.43 28.83 -2.07
C GLY A 757 -18.96 28.81 -2.13
N LYS A 758 -19.61 29.97 -1.93
CA LYS A 758 -21.07 30.11 -2.09
C LYS A 758 -21.41 30.39 -3.56
N HIS A 759 -22.21 29.54 -4.18
CA HIS A 759 -22.71 29.75 -5.54
C HIS A 759 -24.05 29.05 -5.75
N ARG A 760 -24.80 29.48 -6.77
CA ARG A 760 -25.97 28.75 -7.24
C ARG A 760 -25.49 27.48 -7.94
N GLY A 761 -26.15 26.36 -7.67
CA GLY A 761 -25.96 25.10 -8.39
C GLY A 761 -27.19 24.74 -9.23
N GLU A 762 -26.99 23.86 -10.21
CA GLU A 762 -28.06 23.29 -11.05
C GLU A 762 -28.72 22.08 -10.38
N LEU A 763 -28.00 21.39 -9.50
CA LEU A 763 -28.55 20.35 -8.65
C LEU A 763 -29.32 20.98 -7.47
N GLY A 764 -29.58 20.20 -6.42
CA GLY A 764 -30.02 20.72 -5.13
C GLY A 764 -28.84 20.87 -4.15
N LYS A 765 -29.17 20.82 -2.86
CA LYS A 765 -28.20 20.75 -1.76
C LYS A 765 -27.72 19.33 -1.43
N SER A 766 -28.19 18.34 -2.18
CA SER A 766 -27.80 16.94 -2.01
C SER A 766 -27.80 16.22 -3.36
N TYR A 767 -26.95 15.21 -3.48
CA TYR A 767 -26.80 14.36 -4.64
C TYR A 767 -26.43 12.94 -4.19
N SER A 768 -26.94 11.91 -4.85
CA SER A 768 -26.56 10.51 -4.62
C SER A 768 -26.25 9.88 -5.96
N LEU A 769 -25.04 9.34 -6.12
CA LEU A 769 -24.58 8.72 -7.36
C LEU A 769 -25.27 7.37 -7.59
N ALA A 770 -25.30 6.53 -6.56
CA ALA A 770 -25.91 5.20 -6.63
C ALA A 770 -26.24 4.67 -5.22
N PHE A 771 -27.28 3.84 -5.11
CA PHE A 771 -27.60 3.10 -3.90
C PHE A 771 -28.25 1.74 -4.21
N SER A 772 -28.20 0.81 -3.26
CA SER A 772 -28.96 -0.44 -3.29
C SER A 772 -30.28 -0.26 -2.54
N ASP A 773 -31.38 -0.76 -3.09
CA ASP A 773 -32.68 -0.79 -2.39
C ASP A 773 -32.84 -1.97 -1.42
N ASN A 774 -31.85 -2.87 -1.36
CA ASN A 774 -31.77 -3.94 -0.38
C ASN A 774 -30.47 -3.83 0.42
N ARG A 775 -30.60 -3.57 1.72
CA ARG A 775 -29.49 -3.47 2.68
C ARG A 775 -28.57 -4.71 2.71
N ASN A 776 -29.08 -5.89 2.35
CA ASN A 776 -28.26 -7.11 2.32
C ASN A 776 -27.39 -7.23 1.06
N VAL A 777 -27.48 -6.28 0.13
CA VAL A 777 -26.65 -6.21 -1.08
C VAL A 777 -25.94 -4.86 -1.10
N LEU A 778 -24.62 -4.87 -0.89
CA LEU A 778 -23.82 -3.67 -0.70
C LEU A 778 -22.93 -3.41 -1.92
N ILE A 779 -22.79 -2.13 -2.30
CA ILE A 779 -21.95 -1.71 -3.45
C ILE A 779 -20.50 -1.56 -2.97
N LYS A 780 -19.62 -2.50 -3.34
CA LYS A 780 -18.20 -2.51 -2.91
C LYS A 780 -17.26 -1.73 -3.80
N ALA A 781 -17.57 -1.58 -5.09
CA ALA A 781 -16.81 -0.73 -6.00
C ALA A 781 -17.72 -0.06 -7.03
N LEU A 782 -17.40 1.19 -7.37
CA LEU A 782 -18.00 1.93 -8.47
C LEU A 782 -16.91 2.78 -9.14
N LYS A 783 -16.43 2.32 -10.30
CA LYS A 783 -15.29 2.87 -11.04
C LYS A 783 -15.55 2.87 -12.55
N LYS A 784 -14.66 3.48 -13.34
CA LYS A 784 -14.62 3.24 -14.80
C LYS A 784 -13.83 1.95 -15.08
N ALA A 785 -14.18 1.17 -16.09
CA ALA A 785 -13.43 -0.03 -16.47
C ALA A 785 -12.00 0.32 -16.94
N GLU A 786 -11.04 -0.59 -16.74
CA GLU A 786 -9.62 -0.38 -17.12
C GLU A 786 -9.40 -0.35 -18.64
N SER A 787 -10.25 -1.04 -19.39
CA SER A 787 -10.08 -1.27 -20.84
C SER A 787 -11.32 -0.99 -21.68
N SER A 788 -12.30 -0.27 -21.14
CA SER A 788 -13.47 0.18 -21.91
C SER A 788 -14.06 1.47 -21.35
N ASP A 789 -14.95 2.10 -22.11
CA ASP A 789 -15.71 3.28 -21.66
C ASP A 789 -16.90 2.95 -20.74
N GLU A 790 -17.04 1.68 -20.34
CA GLU A 790 -18.09 1.24 -19.42
C GLU A 790 -17.69 1.53 -17.96
N TYR A 791 -18.66 1.54 -17.06
CA TYR A 791 -18.47 1.70 -15.62
C TYR A 791 -18.68 0.36 -14.92
N VAL A 792 -17.81 0.03 -13.98
CA VAL A 792 -17.86 -1.20 -13.21
C VAL A 792 -18.60 -0.96 -11.91
N VAL A 793 -19.57 -1.83 -11.62
CA VAL A 793 -20.31 -1.88 -10.36
C VAL A 793 -20.08 -3.26 -9.76
N ARG A 794 -19.49 -3.33 -8.57
CA ARG A 794 -19.30 -4.57 -7.84
C ARG A 794 -20.18 -4.59 -6.60
N VAL A 795 -20.91 -5.67 -6.41
CA VAL A 795 -21.80 -5.87 -5.27
C VAL A 795 -21.45 -7.16 -4.54
N TYR A 796 -21.74 -7.20 -3.24
CA TYR A 796 -21.61 -8.40 -2.42
C TYR A 796 -22.86 -8.62 -1.58
N GLU A 797 -23.15 -9.90 -1.30
CA GLU A 797 -24.18 -10.30 -0.36
C GLU A 797 -23.62 -10.25 1.07
N ALA A 798 -24.30 -9.51 1.95
CA ALA A 798 -23.77 -9.14 3.26
C ALA A 798 -24.27 -10.01 4.42
N ALA A 799 -25.36 -10.79 4.24
CA ALA A 799 -26.02 -11.48 5.35
C ALA A 799 -25.64 -12.96 5.48
N GLY A 800 -25.16 -13.61 4.41
CA GLY A 800 -24.62 -14.97 4.40
C GLY A 800 -25.64 -16.11 4.56
N LYS A 801 -26.96 -15.83 4.46
CA LYS A 801 -28.02 -16.82 4.77
C LYS A 801 -28.78 -17.36 3.56
N GLN A 802 -29.18 -16.48 2.65
CA GLN A 802 -29.99 -16.82 1.47
C GLN A 802 -29.67 -15.90 0.31
N ALA A 803 -29.98 -16.32 -0.91
CA ALA A 803 -29.81 -15.48 -2.07
C ALA A 803 -30.66 -14.19 -1.95
N GLN A 804 -30.06 -13.07 -2.33
CA GLN A 804 -30.68 -11.75 -2.30
C GLN A 804 -30.94 -11.25 -3.71
N LYS A 805 -32.01 -10.47 -3.85
CA LYS A 805 -32.28 -9.66 -5.03
C LYS A 805 -32.28 -8.19 -4.63
N ALA A 806 -31.77 -7.34 -5.49
CA ALA A 806 -31.77 -5.89 -5.30
C ALA A 806 -31.85 -5.19 -6.65
N SER A 807 -32.32 -3.95 -6.65
CA SER A 807 -32.06 -3.02 -7.74
C SER A 807 -31.00 -2.03 -7.28
N ILE A 808 -29.89 -1.95 -8.03
CA ILE A 808 -28.93 -0.85 -7.87
C ILE A 808 -29.45 0.33 -8.67
N VAL A 809 -29.78 1.42 -7.97
CA VAL A 809 -30.39 2.63 -8.52
C VAL A 809 -29.32 3.69 -8.72
N PHE A 810 -29.17 4.19 -9.94
CA PHE A 810 -28.18 5.21 -10.31
C PHE A 810 -28.80 6.60 -10.49
N ALA A 811 -27.96 7.64 -10.41
CA ALA A 811 -28.34 9.01 -10.70
C ALA A 811 -28.72 9.27 -12.17
N ASP A 812 -28.27 8.41 -13.08
CA ASP A 812 -28.51 8.52 -14.52
C ASP A 812 -29.07 7.22 -15.10
N ASN A 813 -29.74 7.33 -16.24
CA ASN A 813 -30.29 6.18 -16.96
C ASN A 813 -29.19 5.32 -17.56
N LEU A 814 -29.41 4.01 -17.56
CA LEU A 814 -28.57 3.03 -18.22
C LEU A 814 -29.03 2.84 -19.67
N VAL A 815 -28.07 2.65 -20.57
CA VAL A 815 -28.32 2.29 -21.97
C VAL A 815 -27.81 0.89 -22.33
N ALA A 816 -26.90 0.35 -21.52
CA ALA A 816 -26.43 -1.02 -21.61
C ALA A 816 -25.96 -1.51 -20.24
N ALA A 817 -26.09 -2.82 -20.00
CA ALA A 817 -25.50 -3.50 -18.86
C ALA A 817 -25.13 -4.94 -19.23
N VAL A 818 -24.00 -5.40 -18.72
CA VAL A 818 -23.52 -6.78 -18.84
C VAL A 818 -23.01 -7.28 -17.49
N GLU A 819 -23.10 -8.58 -17.27
CA GLU A 819 -22.41 -9.24 -16.15
C GLU A 819 -20.96 -9.47 -16.55
N ALA A 820 -20.05 -9.22 -15.62
CA ALA A 820 -18.62 -9.40 -15.78
C ALA A 820 -18.04 -10.21 -14.61
N ASP A 821 -16.86 -10.79 -14.81
CA ASP A 821 -16.09 -11.43 -13.74
C ASP A 821 -15.25 -10.39 -12.96
N GLY A 822 -14.45 -10.88 -12.02
CA GLY A 822 -13.56 -10.09 -11.18
C GLY A 822 -12.59 -9.19 -11.94
N THR A 823 -12.20 -9.62 -13.14
CA THR A 823 -11.23 -9.00 -14.04
C THR A 823 -11.86 -8.08 -15.08
N GLU A 824 -13.16 -7.79 -14.92
CA GLU A 824 -13.97 -6.94 -15.81
C GLU A 824 -14.28 -7.58 -17.19
N LYS A 825 -14.00 -8.87 -17.37
CA LYS A 825 -14.33 -9.62 -18.60
C LYS A 825 -15.83 -9.90 -18.64
N THR A 826 -16.46 -9.59 -19.77
CA THR A 826 -17.89 -9.82 -19.95
C THR A 826 -18.20 -11.33 -20.00
N ILE A 827 -19.05 -11.80 -19.10
CA ILE A 827 -19.46 -13.22 -19.01
C ILE A 827 -20.94 -13.44 -19.33
N GLY A 828 -21.77 -12.39 -19.33
CA GLY A 828 -23.20 -12.55 -19.55
C GLY A 828 -23.94 -11.23 -19.77
N LYS A 829 -25.23 -11.35 -20.09
CA LYS A 829 -26.13 -10.18 -20.17
C LYS A 829 -26.62 -9.83 -18.77
N ALA A 830 -26.78 -8.53 -18.49
CA ALA A 830 -27.44 -8.06 -17.28
C ALA A 830 -28.76 -7.37 -17.62
N THR A 831 -29.73 -7.48 -16.70
CA THR A 831 -31.06 -6.89 -16.86
C THR A 831 -31.08 -5.52 -16.20
N PHE A 832 -31.62 -4.52 -16.89
CA PHE A 832 -31.79 -3.17 -16.37
C PHE A 832 -33.07 -2.53 -16.90
N SER A 833 -33.57 -1.51 -16.20
CA SER A 833 -34.72 -0.70 -16.60
C SER A 833 -34.55 0.74 -16.15
N GLY A 834 -34.47 1.68 -17.10
CA GLY A 834 -34.19 3.08 -16.80
C GLY A 834 -32.84 3.23 -16.08
N ASN A 835 -32.85 3.75 -14.86
CA ASN A 835 -31.67 3.92 -14.01
C ASN A 835 -31.45 2.77 -13.01
N ARG A 836 -32.11 1.62 -13.20
CA ARG A 836 -32.04 0.47 -12.27
C ARG A 836 -31.35 -0.71 -12.92
N LEU A 837 -30.30 -1.22 -12.26
CA LEU A 837 -29.66 -2.50 -12.59
C LEU A 837 -30.21 -3.58 -11.65
N GLU A 838 -30.78 -4.65 -12.20
CA GLU A 838 -31.30 -5.76 -11.41
C GLU A 838 -30.18 -6.75 -11.08
N VAL A 839 -29.98 -7.03 -9.79
CA VAL A 839 -28.93 -7.92 -9.31
C VAL A 839 -29.50 -9.07 -8.48
N SER A 840 -28.88 -10.25 -8.62
CA SER A 840 -29.19 -11.45 -7.84
C SER A 840 -27.88 -12.06 -7.37
N VAL A 841 -27.70 -12.14 -6.05
CA VAL A 841 -26.43 -12.48 -5.42
C VAL A 841 -26.65 -13.61 -4.42
N ASN A 842 -25.85 -14.67 -4.50
CA ASN A 842 -25.91 -15.81 -3.58
C ASN A 842 -25.27 -15.46 -2.23
N PRO A 843 -25.55 -16.22 -1.15
CA PRO A 843 -24.93 -16.01 0.16
C PRO A 843 -23.41 -15.87 0.07
N ASN A 844 -22.85 -14.86 0.73
CA ASN A 844 -21.40 -14.57 0.75
C ASN A 844 -20.72 -14.44 -0.63
N SER A 845 -21.48 -14.27 -1.72
CA SER A 845 -20.91 -14.19 -3.08
C SER A 845 -20.73 -12.75 -3.54
N ILE A 846 -19.89 -12.60 -4.56
CA ILE A 846 -19.56 -11.34 -5.22
C ILE A 846 -20.15 -11.36 -6.63
N LYS A 847 -20.64 -10.23 -7.12
CA LYS A 847 -21.06 -10.03 -8.51
C LYS A 847 -20.50 -8.75 -9.08
N THR A 848 -20.15 -8.77 -10.35
CA THR A 848 -19.61 -7.62 -11.07
C THR A 848 -20.42 -7.38 -12.33
N TYR A 849 -20.69 -6.11 -12.58
CA TYR A 849 -21.43 -5.65 -13.73
C TYR A 849 -20.66 -4.52 -14.40
N LYS A 850 -20.73 -4.45 -15.72
CA LYS A 850 -20.34 -3.27 -16.48
C LYS A 850 -21.58 -2.60 -17.03
N VAL A 851 -21.70 -1.30 -16.84
CA VAL A 851 -22.84 -0.50 -17.24
C VAL A 851 -22.42 0.69 -18.10
N ARG A 852 -23.30 1.12 -18.99
CA ARG A 852 -23.14 2.35 -19.76
C ARG A 852 -24.28 3.29 -19.44
N PHE A 853 -23.95 4.52 -19.08
CA PHE A 853 -24.91 5.57 -18.79
C PHE A 853 -25.33 6.32 -20.06
N ALA A 854 -26.51 6.95 -20.01
CA ALA A 854 -27.04 7.76 -21.10
C ALA A 854 -26.28 9.08 -21.28
N SER A 855 -25.77 9.66 -20.19
CA SER A 855 -24.96 10.89 -20.25
C SER A 855 -23.62 10.63 -20.94
N ASN A 856 -23.35 11.41 -21.99
CA ASN A 856 -22.06 11.49 -22.67
C ASN A 856 -21.54 12.93 -22.69
N LYS A 857 -21.72 13.63 -21.55
CA LYS A 857 -21.35 15.05 -21.43
C LYS A 857 -19.83 15.17 -21.46
N LYS A 858 -19.31 15.92 -22.43
CA LYS A 858 -17.89 16.28 -22.47
C LYS A 858 -17.62 17.43 -21.52
N VAL A 859 -16.52 17.34 -20.79
CA VAL A 859 -16.02 18.43 -19.95
C VAL A 859 -15.56 19.56 -20.88
N GLN A 860 -15.99 20.78 -20.60
CA GLN A 860 -15.44 21.97 -21.24
C GLN A 860 -14.49 22.64 -20.25
N THR A 861 -13.18 22.40 -20.41
CA THR A 861 -12.16 23.13 -19.66
C THR A 861 -11.59 24.22 -20.56
N VAL A 862 -11.65 25.47 -20.11
CA VAL A 862 -10.93 26.57 -20.75
C VAL A 862 -9.51 26.55 -20.22
N ALA A 863 -8.60 25.95 -21.01
CA ALA A 863 -7.18 25.89 -20.70
C ALA A 863 -6.36 26.22 -21.95
N GLU A 864 -5.30 27.02 -21.78
CA GLU A 864 -4.36 27.39 -22.84
C GLU A 864 -2.92 27.12 -22.38
N PRO A 865 -2.17 26.23 -23.05
CA PRO A 865 -0.74 26.06 -22.78
C PRO A 865 0.02 27.36 -23.06
N LEU A 866 0.82 27.79 -22.10
CA LEU A 866 1.66 28.97 -22.23
C LEU A 866 3.05 28.56 -22.72
N PRO A 867 3.50 29.03 -23.91
CA PRO A 867 4.82 28.68 -24.43
C PRO A 867 5.95 29.13 -23.50
N LEU A 868 6.94 28.27 -23.30
CA LEU A 868 8.14 28.54 -22.52
C LEU A 868 9.37 28.57 -23.44
N VAL A 869 10.37 29.37 -23.07
CA VAL A 869 11.68 29.37 -23.75
C VAL A 869 12.62 28.48 -22.95
N TYR A 870 12.79 27.24 -23.40
CA TYR A 870 13.64 26.27 -22.73
C TYR A 870 15.13 26.58 -22.91
N ASP A 871 15.89 26.44 -21.83
CA ASP A 871 17.32 26.74 -21.78
C ASP A 871 18.13 25.70 -20.98
N LYS A 872 17.49 24.58 -20.58
CA LYS A 872 18.10 23.49 -19.83
C LYS A 872 17.77 22.12 -20.45
N LYS A 873 18.77 21.23 -20.46
CA LYS A 873 18.65 19.81 -20.84
C LYS A 873 18.31 18.99 -19.60
N CYS A 874 17.05 18.62 -19.44
CA CYS A 874 16.57 17.93 -18.24
C CYS A 874 16.46 16.42 -18.43
N PHE A 875 16.22 15.96 -19.66
CA PHE A 875 15.88 14.57 -19.98
C PHE A 875 16.95 13.91 -20.83
N SER A 876 17.27 12.64 -20.55
CA SER A 876 18.13 11.81 -21.42
C SER A 876 17.46 10.48 -21.72
N TRP A 877 17.82 9.86 -22.85
CA TRP A 877 17.28 8.57 -23.30
C TRP A 877 18.20 7.41 -22.88
N ASN A 878 17.64 6.19 -22.81
CA ASN A 878 18.35 4.97 -22.46
C ASN A 878 19.66 4.72 -23.24
N GLU A 879 19.71 5.09 -24.52
CA GLU A 879 20.87 4.95 -25.39
C GLU A 879 21.90 6.08 -25.21
N PHE A 880 21.50 7.20 -24.57
CA PHE A 880 22.29 8.42 -24.42
C PHE A 880 22.19 8.99 -23.00
N LYS A 881 22.35 8.14 -21.98
CA LYS A 881 22.08 8.48 -20.57
C LYS A 881 22.84 9.70 -20.05
N ALA A 882 24.05 9.94 -20.55
CA ALA A 882 24.89 11.10 -20.21
C ALA A 882 24.56 12.40 -20.98
N ALA A 883 23.54 12.41 -21.85
CA ALA A 883 23.27 13.55 -22.74
C ALA A 883 22.61 14.76 -22.05
N ALA A 884 22.11 14.59 -20.83
CA ALA A 884 21.48 15.65 -20.06
C ALA A 884 22.00 15.69 -18.62
N ASN A 885 21.83 16.83 -17.98
CA ASN A 885 22.18 17.04 -16.58
C ASN A 885 21.16 17.99 -15.98
N PHE A 886 20.19 17.41 -15.29
CA PHE A 886 19.24 18.17 -14.49
C PHE A 886 19.89 18.65 -13.20
N GLU A 887 20.55 17.75 -12.47
CA GLU A 887 21.20 18.00 -11.18
C GLU A 887 22.37 17.01 -10.98
N SER A 888 23.55 17.49 -10.60
CA SER A 888 24.74 16.68 -10.24
C SER A 888 25.09 15.50 -11.15
N GLY A 889 24.91 15.65 -12.47
CA GLY A 889 25.22 14.61 -13.46
C GLY A 889 24.09 13.59 -13.66
N TYR A 890 22.91 13.88 -13.12
CA TYR A 890 21.70 13.08 -13.26
C TYR A 890 20.62 13.81 -14.04
N SER A 891 19.77 13.06 -14.71
CA SER A 891 18.64 13.57 -15.49
C SER A 891 17.42 12.69 -15.35
N TYR A 892 16.25 13.20 -15.74
CA TYR A 892 15.07 12.36 -15.85
C TYR A 892 15.25 11.35 -16.99
N ALA A 893 14.65 10.18 -16.80
CA ALA A 893 14.54 9.15 -17.82
C ALA A 893 13.47 9.54 -18.86
N ALA A 894 13.90 9.95 -20.05
CA ALA A 894 13.02 10.50 -21.08
C ALA A 894 11.93 9.52 -21.53
N GLU A 895 12.22 8.21 -21.52
CA GLU A 895 11.28 7.15 -21.89
C GLU A 895 10.08 7.03 -20.94
N LEU A 896 10.18 7.56 -19.72
CA LEU A 896 9.09 7.62 -18.75
C LEU A 896 8.26 8.91 -18.84
N ILE A 897 8.74 9.93 -19.58
CA ILE A 897 8.10 11.25 -19.62
C ILE A 897 6.96 11.25 -20.64
N PRO A 898 5.70 11.45 -20.21
CA PRO A 898 4.61 11.57 -21.16
C PRO A 898 4.69 12.91 -21.92
N ALA A 899 4.33 12.91 -23.20
CA ALA A 899 4.25 14.15 -23.98
C ALA A 899 3.11 15.08 -23.51
N GLU A 900 2.03 14.49 -23.00
CA GLU A 900 0.87 15.19 -22.47
C GLU A 900 0.40 14.50 -21.19
N MET A 901 -0.05 15.29 -20.21
CA MET A 901 -0.62 14.79 -18.96
C MET A 901 -1.72 15.71 -18.45
N ASN A 902 -2.70 15.14 -17.74
CA ASN A 902 -3.76 15.90 -17.11
C ASN A 902 -3.69 15.70 -15.59
N VAL A 903 -3.49 16.79 -14.85
CA VAL A 903 -3.33 16.74 -13.39
C VAL A 903 -4.48 17.51 -12.75
N HIS A 904 -5.51 16.76 -12.36
CA HIS A 904 -6.72 17.28 -11.71
C HIS A 904 -7.41 18.37 -12.57
N GLY A 905 -7.68 18.03 -13.83
CA GLY A 905 -8.36 18.90 -14.79
C GLY A 905 -7.46 19.90 -15.50
N VAL A 906 -6.17 19.96 -15.16
CA VAL A 906 -5.19 20.86 -15.79
C VAL A 906 -4.36 20.08 -16.81
N PRO A 907 -4.50 20.36 -18.13
CA PRO A 907 -3.67 19.74 -19.14
C PRO A 907 -2.29 20.40 -19.17
N PHE A 908 -1.24 19.60 -19.26
CA PHE A 908 0.12 20.03 -19.49
C PHE A 908 0.68 19.34 -20.72
N LYS A 909 1.45 20.11 -21.49
CA LYS A 909 2.21 19.61 -22.63
C LYS A 909 3.69 19.78 -22.32
N LEU A 910 4.43 18.68 -22.36
CA LEU A 910 5.87 18.66 -22.12
C LEU A 910 6.61 18.57 -23.45
N GLU A 911 7.80 19.17 -23.51
CA GLU A 911 8.71 19.01 -24.64
C GLU A 911 9.57 17.77 -24.44
N THR A 912 9.37 16.76 -25.30
CA THR A 912 10.03 15.44 -25.18
C THR A 912 10.87 15.08 -26.41
N ARG A 913 10.94 15.98 -27.41
CA ARG A 913 11.66 15.75 -28.67
C ARG A 913 12.90 16.62 -28.80
N GLU A 914 12.84 17.85 -28.32
CA GLU A 914 13.96 18.79 -28.38
C GLU A 914 14.98 18.54 -27.24
N GLU A 915 16.23 18.95 -27.48
CA GLU A 915 17.32 18.79 -26.52
C GLU A 915 17.14 19.69 -25.28
N LEU A 916 16.59 20.89 -25.47
CA LEU A 916 16.22 21.82 -24.40
C LEU A 916 14.74 21.64 -24.06
N ASN A 917 14.45 21.21 -22.83
CA ASN A 917 13.12 20.77 -22.40
C ASN A 917 12.74 21.25 -20.99
N GLY A 918 13.54 22.14 -20.40
CA GLY A 918 13.19 22.88 -19.19
C GLY A 918 13.67 24.32 -19.23
N MET A 919 13.01 25.17 -18.45
CA MET A 919 13.33 26.59 -18.31
C MET A 919 13.79 26.88 -16.88
N ALA A 920 15.06 27.23 -16.70
CA ALA A 920 15.58 27.66 -15.39
C ALA A 920 15.09 29.08 -15.06
N CYS A 921 14.60 29.29 -13.84
CA CYS A 921 14.11 30.58 -13.37
C CYS A 921 15.27 31.57 -13.13
N LYS A 922 15.43 32.55 -14.01
CA LYS A 922 16.49 33.59 -13.96
C LYS A 922 15.89 35.01 -13.86
N GLY A 923 14.78 35.14 -13.15
CA GLY A 923 14.00 36.39 -13.09
C GLY A 923 13.25 36.71 -14.40
N ASN A 924 12.99 35.70 -15.24
CA ASN A 924 12.31 35.87 -16.52
C ASN A 924 10.88 36.39 -16.35
N VAL A 925 10.35 37.05 -17.39
CA VAL A 925 8.97 37.55 -17.41
C VAL A 925 8.15 36.73 -18.40
N LEU A 926 7.14 36.01 -17.89
CA LEU A 926 6.14 35.32 -18.72
C LEU A 926 5.07 36.32 -19.14
N LYS A 927 4.83 36.47 -20.44
CA LYS A 927 3.76 37.33 -20.99
C LYS A 927 2.44 36.55 -21.04
N LEU A 928 1.37 37.15 -20.56
CA LEU A 928 0.03 36.57 -20.58
C LEU A 928 -0.77 37.08 -21.79
N PRO A 929 -1.75 36.31 -22.29
CA PRO A 929 -2.68 36.75 -23.33
C PRO A 929 -3.35 38.09 -22.98
N ALA A 930 -3.47 38.98 -23.97
CA ALA A 930 -3.94 40.35 -23.78
C ALA A 930 -5.46 40.46 -23.50
N ASP A 931 -6.21 39.40 -23.75
CA ASP A 931 -7.66 39.32 -23.54
C ASP A 931 -8.06 39.22 -22.05
N CYS A 932 -7.09 38.94 -21.17
CA CYS A 932 -7.26 38.89 -19.70
C CYS A 932 -8.38 37.93 -19.25
N THR A 933 -8.58 36.83 -19.98
CA THR A 933 -9.65 35.85 -19.74
C THR A 933 -9.30 34.82 -18.67
N TYR A 934 -8.03 34.68 -18.31
CA TYR A 934 -7.53 33.67 -17.37
C TYR A 934 -7.29 34.27 -15.98
N ASN A 935 -7.64 33.50 -14.93
CA ASN A 935 -7.48 33.91 -13.54
C ASN A 935 -6.43 33.08 -12.78
N ARG A 936 -5.84 32.07 -13.42
CA ARG A 936 -4.81 31.22 -12.82
C ARG A 936 -3.82 30.70 -13.84
N LEU A 937 -2.54 30.71 -13.45
CA LEU A 937 -1.43 30.06 -14.14
C LEU A 937 -1.03 28.83 -13.33
N TYR A 938 -1.13 27.65 -13.93
CA TYR A 938 -0.55 26.44 -13.38
C TYR A 938 0.81 26.16 -14.01
N ILE A 939 1.78 25.74 -13.22
CA ILE A 939 3.11 25.35 -13.69
C ILE A 939 3.46 23.94 -13.20
N LEU A 940 4.20 23.20 -14.04
CA LEU A 940 4.94 22.02 -13.63
C LEU A 940 6.39 22.42 -13.38
N ALA A 941 6.87 22.23 -12.16
CA ALA A 941 8.23 22.58 -11.79
C ALA A 941 8.84 21.57 -10.83
N ALA A 942 10.16 21.54 -10.76
CA ALA A 942 10.92 20.82 -9.74
C ALA A 942 12.22 21.57 -9.44
N ALA A 943 12.80 21.32 -8.28
CA ALA A 943 14.09 21.86 -7.91
C ALA A 943 15.21 20.96 -8.44
N ALA A 944 16.10 21.53 -9.23
CA ALA A 944 17.38 20.99 -9.63
C ALA A 944 18.40 21.11 -8.49
N SER A 945 18.04 20.56 -7.34
CA SER A 945 18.81 20.56 -6.10
C SER A 945 18.47 19.29 -5.32
N ASP A 946 19.36 18.89 -4.41
CA ASP A 946 19.12 17.85 -3.40
C ASP A 946 18.19 18.33 -2.27
N LYS A 947 17.84 19.62 -2.25
CA LYS A 947 16.94 20.25 -1.27
C LYS A 947 15.75 20.93 -1.93
N ASP A 948 14.73 21.17 -1.11
CA ASP A 948 13.59 21.99 -1.49
C ASP A 948 14.03 23.47 -1.56
N VAL A 949 13.62 24.19 -2.61
CA VAL A 949 14.04 25.57 -2.86
C VAL A 949 12.85 26.52 -2.83
N LYS A 950 13.07 27.72 -2.31
CA LYS A 950 12.06 28.77 -2.25
C LYS A 950 12.08 29.64 -3.50
N GLY A 951 10.91 29.84 -4.10
CA GLY A 951 10.67 30.72 -5.23
C GLY A 951 9.64 31.81 -4.91
N ILE A 952 9.91 33.04 -5.37
CA ILE A 952 8.99 34.17 -5.24
C ILE A 952 8.47 34.55 -6.63
N PHE A 953 7.20 34.25 -6.90
CA PHE A 953 6.50 34.65 -8.12
C PHE A 953 5.84 36.02 -7.90
N ARG A 954 5.95 36.93 -8.88
CA ARG A 954 5.33 38.27 -8.78
C ARG A 954 4.36 38.51 -9.92
N VAL A 955 3.14 38.93 -9.58
CA VAL A 955 2.09 39.30 -10.55
C VAL A 955 1.66 40.73 -10.25
N GLY A 956 2.28 41.70 -10.91
CA GLY A 956 2.15 43.11 -10.56
C GLY A 956 2.62 43.39 -9.13
N LYS A 957 1.70 43.83 -8.25
CA LYS A 957 1.98 44.07 -6.82
C LYS A 957 1.85 42.83 -5.94
N TYR A 958 1.31 41.74 -6.47
CA TYR A 958 1.06 40.52 -5.71
C TYR A 958 2.30 39.65 -5.73
N VAL A 959 2.63 39.07 -4.58
CA VAL A 959 3.79 38.21 -4.38
C VAL A 959 3.29 36.89 -3.83
N GLN A 960 3.64 35.80 -4.50
CA GLN A 960 3.33 34.45 -4.06
C GLN A 960 4.63 33.69 -3.85
N GLU A 961 4.80 33.19 -2.63
CA GLU A 961 5.91 32.32 -2.25
C GLU A 961 5.53 30.87 -2.49
N VAL A 962 6.43 30.11 -3.10
CA VAL A 962 6.26 28.69 -3.40
C VAL A 962 7.53 27.96 -2.97
N ILE A 963 7.37 26.89 -2.20
CA ILE A 963 8.44 25.93 -1.94
C ILE A 963 8.37 24.87 -3.03
N VAL A 964 9.39 24.83 -3.89
CA VAL A 964 9.54 23.87 -4.97
C VAL A 964 10.42 22.73 -4.46
N PRO A 965 9.89 21.51 -4.30
CA PRO A 965 10.69 20.43 -3.75
C PRO A 965 11.79 19.94 -4.69
N SER A 966 12.81 19.30 -4.10
CA SER A 966 13.79 18.51 -4.85
C SER A 966 13.08 17.56 -5.81
N TYR A 967 13.62 17.47 -7.02
CA TYR A 967 13.12 16.55 -8.03
C TYR A 967 13.28 15.08 -7.68
N THR A 968 14.07 14.73 -6.66
CA THR A 968 14.43 13.35 -6.34
C THR A 968 14.25 13.05 -4.85
N GLY A 969 14.42 11.79 -4.46
CA GLY A 969 14.33 11.32 -3.08
C GLY A 969 12.94 10.84 -2.68
N PHE A 970 12.64 10.83 -1.38
CA PHE A 970 11.32 10.42 -0.89
C PHE A 970 10.40 11.63 -0.67
N ILE A 971 9.13 11.48 -1.06
CA ILE A 971 8.05 12.44 -0.81
C ILE A 971 7.52 12.30 0.62
N GLY A 972 7.59 11.10 1.19
CA GLY A 972 7.23 10.87 2.58
C GLY A 972 7.95 9.67 3.18
N GLN A 973 8.06 9.69 4.50
CA GLN A 973 8.61 8.61 5.32
C GLN A 973 7.80 8.49 6.62
N TRP A 974 7.69 7.27 7.14
CA TRP A 974 7.27 7.07 8.53
C TRP A 974 8.46 7.32 9.46
N GLY A 975 8.20 7.89 10.63
CA GLY A 975 9.22 8.10 11.66
C GLY A 975 9.53 6.83 12.43
N HIS A 976 10.40 5.97 11.87
CA HIS A 976 10.92 4.79 12.55
C HIS A 976 12.04 5.20 13.52
N THR A 977 11.76 5.17 14.83
CA THR A 977 12.64 5.74 15.86
C THR A 977 14.03 5.10 15.81
N GLY A 978 15.06 5.93 15.59
CA GLY A 978 16.44 5.49 15.47
C GLY A 978 16.87 5.05 14.06
N HIS A 979 15.98 5.16 13.06
CA HIS A 979 16.26 4.80 11.66
C HIS A 979 15.88 5.91 10.67
N THR A 980 14.62 6.37 10.67
CA THR A 980 14.11 7.41 9.75
C THR A 980 13.37 8.53 10.48
N GLU A 981 13.35 9.71 9.87
CA GLU A 981 12.50 10.83 10.32
C GLU A 981 11.16 10.82 9.59
N GLY A 982 10.08 11.05 10.33
CA GLY A 982 8.73 11.04 9.78
C GLY A 982 8.37 12.37 9.14
N TYR A 983 8.03 12.38 7.84
CA TYR A 983 7.58 13.56 7.12
C TYR A 983 6.72 13.22 5.91
N LEU A 984 6.01 14.22 5.40
CA LEU A 984 5.34 14.18 4.10
C LEU A 984 5.45 15.58 3.48
N LYS A 985 6.05 15.69 2.29
CA LYS A 985 6.20 16.98 1.60
C LYS A 985 4.84 17.56 1.27
N ASP A 986 4.67 18.87 1.39
CA ASP A 986 3.41 19.60 1.11
C ASP A 986 3.34 20.17 -0.32
N ALA A 987 3.70 19.37 -1.33
CA ALA A 987 3.57 19.74 -2.74
C ALA A 987 2.76 18.73 -3.56
N GLU A 988 1.96 19.19 -4.50
CA GLU A 988 1.13 18.32 -5.35
C GLU A 988 2.00 17.60 -6.39
N VAL A 989 2.23 16.30 -6.19
CA VAL A 989 3.03 15.49 -7.12
C VAL A 989 2.23 15.25 -8.39
N ALA A 990 2.73 15.80 -9.50
CA ALA A 990 2.11 15.71 -10.81
C ALA A 990 2.63 14.51 -11.60
N TYR A 991 3.93 14.26 -11.52
CA TYR A 991 4.62 13.18 -12.23
C TYR A 991 5.53 12.43 -11.25
N VAL A 992 5.65 11.13 -11.46
CA VAL A 992 6.54 10.21 -10.75
C VAL A 992 7.27 9.38 -11.79
N GLY A 993 8.59 9.52 -11.87
CA GLY A 993 9.48 8.61 -12.58
C GLY A 993 10.09 7.61 -11.60
N THR A 994 10.19 6.36 -12.01
CA THR A 994 10.69 5.23 -11.22
C THR A 994 12.21 5.12 -11.25
N HIS A 995 12.91 5.83 -12.14
CA HIS A 995 14.36 5.94 -12.13
C HIS A 995 14.83 7.29 -12.67
N ARG A 996 16.12 7.53 -12.48
CA ARG A 996 16.89 8.61 -13.11
C ARG A 996 18.07 8.03 -13.88
N HIS A 997 18.56 8.78 -14.85
CA HIS A 997 19.79 8.44 -15.57
C HIS A 997 21.01 9.04 -14.88
N SER A 998 22.11 8.29 -14.88
CA SER A 998 23.46 8.78 -14.62
C SER A 998 24.36 8.52 -15.84
N GLY A 999 25.59 9.04 -15.80
CA GLY A 999 26.59 8.73 -16.82
C GLY A 999 26.99 7.24 -16.92
N GLU A 1000 26.70 6.44 -15.89
CA GLU A 1000 27.07 5.02 -15.82
C GLU A 1000 25.91 4.08 -16.15
N GLY A 1001 24.66 4.54 -16.08
CA GLY A 1001 23.49 3.69 -16.29
C GLY A 1001 22.23 4.22 -15.61
N ASP A 1002 21.20 3.38 -15.58
CA ASP A 1002 19.99 3.66 -14.81
C ASP A 1002 20.30 3.63 -13.32
N GLN A 1003 19.59 4.45 -12.56
CA GLN A 1003 19.48 4.33 -11.11
C GLN A 1003 18.04 3.88 -10.79
N PRO A 1004 17.76 2.56 -10.84
CA PRO A 1004 16.45 2.00 -10.55
C PRO A 1004 15.92 2.45 -9.20
N TYR A 1005 14.64 2.76 -9.15
CA TYR A 1005 13.92 3.18 -7.95
C TYR A 1005 14.52 4.41 -7.23
N GLU A 1006 15.37 5.18 -7.90
CA GLU A 1006 15.68 6.56 -7.53
C GLU A 1006 14.65 7.47 -8.20
N PHE A 1007 13.61 7.81 -7.45
CA PHE A 1007 12.47 8.52 -7.98
C PHE A 1007 12.81 9.88 -8.56
N THR A 1008 12.08 10.27 -9.61
CA THR A 1008 12.05 11.65 -10.10
C THR A 1008 10.64 12.22 -10.06
N TYR A 1009 10.50 13.51 -9.78
CA TYR A 1009 9.20 14.15 -9.61
C TYR A 1009 9.10 15.44 -10.40
N MET A 1010 7.87 15.75 -10.80
CA MET A 1010 7.46 17.11 -11.14
C MET A 1010 6.27 17.47 -10.27
N PHE A 1011 6.20 18.71 -9.82
CA PHE A 1011 5.17 19.20 -8.93
C PHE A 1011 4.30 20.22 -9.65
N LYS A 1012 2.99 20.19 -9.39
CA LYS A 1012 2.06 21.19 -9.88
C LYS A 1012 1.93 22.31 -8.86
N PHE A 1013 2.06 23.55 -9.35
CA PHE A 1013 1.80 24.74 -8.55
C PHE A 1013 0.76 25.62 -9.24
N ALA A 1014 -0.06 26.29 -8.43
CA ALA A 1014 -1.03 27.27 -8.89
C ALA A 1014 -0.53 28.67 -8.52
N ILE A 1015 -0.47 29.58 -9.50
CA ILE A 1015 -0.17 30.99 -9.33
C ILE A 1015 -1.44 31.78 -9.66
N ASP A 1016 -1.97 32.52 -8.68
CA ASP A 1016 -3.18 33.31 -8.88
C ASP A 1016 -2.89 34.54 -9.76
N LEU A 1017 -3.78 34.81 -10.73
CA LEU A 1017 -3.69 35.94 -11.64
C LEU A 1017 -4.76 36.97 -11.29
N PRO A 1018 -4.39 38.14 -10.73
CA PRO A 1018 -5.31 39.25 -10.51
C PRO A 1018 -5.94 39.73 -11.82
N GLU A 1019 -7.10 40.38 -11.73
CA GLU A 1019 -7.74 41.01 -12.90
C GLU A 1019 -6.76 41.91 -13.66
N LYS A 1020 -6.71 41.74 -14.98
CA LYS A 1020 -5.85 42.49 -15.92
C LYS A 1020 -4.34 42.22 -15.75
N ALA A 1021 -3.96 41.11 -15.12
CA ALA A 1021 -2.57 40.66 -15.14
C ALA A 1021 -2.11 40.41 -16.59
N THR A 1022 -1.05 41.08 -17.02
CA THR A 1022 -0.46 40.92 -18.36
C THR A 1022 0.86 40.18 -18.35
N GLU A 1023 1.45 39.97 -17.17
CA GLU A 1023 2.73 39.28 -17.00
C GLU A 1023 2.91 38.68 -15.61
N VAL A 1024 3.73 37.64 -15.53
CA VAL A 1024 4.21 37.01 -14.29
C VAL A 1024 5.74 37.04 -14.30
N VAL A 1025 6.34 37.62 -13.26
CA VAL A 1025 7.79 37.59 -13.06
C VAL A 1025 8.14 36.34 -12.26
N LEU A 1026 8.99 35.51 -12.84
CA LEU A 1026 9.50 34.29 -12.23
C LEU A 1026 10.54 34.60 -11.14
N PRO A 1027 10.79 33.66 -10.22
CA PRO A 1027 11.90 33.76 -9.27
C PRO A 1027 13.25 33.97 -9.99
N ASP A 1028 14.19 34.65 -9.34
CA ASP A 1028 15.60 34.66 -9.76
C ASP A 1028 16.36 33.58 -8.99
N ASN A 1029 16.09 32.32 -9.34
CA ASN A 1029 16.66 31.15 -8.70
C ASN A 1029 16.75 30.01 -9.74
N LYS A 1030 17.96 29.81 -10.29
CA LYS A 1030 18.24 28.85 -11.37
C LYS A 1030 17.95 27.39 -11.00
N ASP A 1031 17.83 27.09 -9.71
CA ASP A 1031 17.53 25.75 -9.24
C ASP A 1031 16.05 25.42 -9.42
N ILE A 1032 15.17 26.41 -9.61
CA ILE A 1032 13.78 26.18 -9.98
C ILE A 1032 13.70 26.01 -11.50
N VAL A 1033 13.28 24.83 -11.95
CA VAL A 1033 13.10 24.54 -13.38
C VAL A 1033 11.62 24.31 -13.68
N ILE A 1034 11.09 25.03 -14.68
CA ILE A 1034 9.72 24.89 -15.16
C ILE A 1034 9.72 24.03 -16.44
N PHE A 1035 8.88 22.99 -16.45
CA PHE A 1035 8.72 22.07 -17.58
C PHE A 1035 7.53 22.44 -18.48
N ALA A 1036 6.44 22.91 -17.88
CA ALA A 1036 5.23 23.28 -18.60
C ALA A 1036 4.46 24.36 -17.83
N ALA A 1037 3.67 25.15 -18.56
CA ALA A 1037 2.81 26.18 -18.02
C ALA A 1037 1.46 26.16 -18.75
N THR A 1038 0.37 26.28 -18.00
CA THR A 1038 -1.00 26.25 -18.53
C THR A 1038 -1.84 27.31 -17.84
N LEU A 1039 -2.48 28.16 -18.63
CA LEU A 1039 -3.46 29.14 -18.19
C LEU A 1039 -4.84 28.49 -18.13
N THR A 1040 -5.62 28.83 -17.10
CA THR A 1040 -6.98 28.31 -16.91
C THR A 1040 -7.92 29.40 -16.44
N ASP A 1041 -9.18 29.33 -16.87
CA ASP A 1041 -10.29 30.09 -16.28
C ASP A 1041 -11.11 29.16 -15.40
N VAL A 1042 -10.70 29.06 -14.13
CA VAL A 1042 -11.44 28.24 -13.17
C VAL A 1042 -12.38 29.18 -12.44
N ALA A 1043 -13.69 29.02 -12.66
CA ALA A 1043 -14.70 29.61 -11.79
C ALA A 1043 -14.39 29.13 -10.36
N ALA A 1044 -13.84 30.02 -9.54
CA ALA A 1044 -13.21 29.67 -8.27
C ALA A 1044 -14.24 29.18 -7.24
N THR A 1045 -14.65 27.92 -7.32
CA THR A 1045 -15.03 27.17 -6.13
C THR A 1045 -13.76 26.69 -5.48
N SER A 1046 -13.15 27.55 -4.66
CA SER A 1046 -12.10 27.15 -3.73
C SER A 1046 -12.64 26.00 -2.88
N VAL A 1047 -12.16 24.78 -3.14
CA VAL A 1047 -12.47 23.60 -2.33
C VAL A 1047 -11.28 23.32 -1.45
N CYS A 1048 -11.51 23.19 -0.15
CA CYS A 1048 -10.49 22.80 0.80
C CYS A 1048 -11.03 21.67 1.65
N PRO A 1049 -10.27 20.56 1.84
CA PRO A 1049 -10.61 19.57 2.84
C PRO A 1049 -10.82 20.24 4.21
N ALA A 1050 -11.96 19.95 4.82
CA ALA A 1050 -12.38 20.41 6.13
C ALA A 1050 -12.32 19.27 7.15
N SER A 1051 -11.81 18.11 6.77
CA SER A 1051 -11.53 16.97 7.64
C SER A 1051 -10.23 16.35 7.18
N GLU A 1052 -9.52 15.67 8.08
CA GLU A 1052 -8.38 14.84 7.70
C GLU A 1052 -8.82 13.78 6.67
N LEU A 1053 -8.08 13.65 5.57
CA LEU A 1053 -8.40 12.69 4.51
C LEU A 1053 -7.73 11.32 4.72
N PHE A 1054 -6.57 11.32 5.38
CA PHE A 1054 -5.81 10.16 5.83
C PHE A 1054 -4.81 10.57 6.91
N ARG A 1055 -4.38 9.61 7.74
CA ARG A 1055 -3.38 9.74 8.80
C ARG A 1055 -2.01 9.28 8.32
N THR A 1056 -0.97 9.97 8.77
CA THR A 1056 0.44 9.63 8.47
C THR A 1056 1.12 8.87 9.59
N ALA A 1057 0.54 8.79 10.80
CA ALA A 1057 1.24 8.30 11.99
C ALA A 1057 2.60 8.99 12.25
N ASN A 1058 2.77 10.24 11.80
CA ASN A 1058 3.94 11.08 12.09
C ASN A 1058 3.59 12.16 13.13
N LYS A 1059 4.46 12.42 14.11
CA LYS A 1059 4.25 13.43 15.18
C LYS A 1059 4.16 14.86 14.65
N CYS A 1060 4.81 15.16 13.54
CA CYS A 1060 4.78 16.45 12.87
C CYS A 1060 4.69 16.23 11.36
N ASN A 1061 3.56 16.60 10.77
CA ASN A 1061 3.39 16.57 9.30
C ASN A 1061 4.11 17.74 8.60
N ARG A 1062 4.69 18.68 9.35
CA ARG A 1062 5.45 19.78 8.76
C ARG A 1062 6.87 19.32 8.51
N TYR A 1063 7.20 19.13 7.24
CA TYR A 1063 8.58 19.12 6.78
C TYR A 1063 9.25 20.41 7.27
N GLN A 1064 10.22 20.28 8.18
CA GLN A 1064 11.02 21.43 8.57
C GLN A 1064 11.98 21.69 7.42
N THR A 1065 11.72 22.76 6.65
CA THR A 1065 12.78 23.35 5.83
C THR A 1065 13.91 23.71 6.77
N GLU A 1066 15.05 23.01 6.68
CA GLU A 1066 16.27 23.42 7.36
C GLU A 1066 16.46 24.91 7.07
N SER A 1067 16.33 25.76 8.09
CA SER A 1067 16.72 27.14 7.94
C SER A 1067 18.21 27.12 7.67
N SER A 1068 18.62 27.52 6.46
CA SER A 1068 20.02 27.75 6.15
C SER A 1068 20.50 28.92 7.02
N THR A 1069 20.95 28.62 8.24
CA THR A 1069 21.88 29.52 8.92
C THR A 1069 23.13 29.54 8.05
N GLU A 1070 23.46 30.70 7.49
CA GLU A 1070 24.70 30.90 6.76
C GLU A 1070 25.86 30.51 7.68
N ARG A 1071 26.45 29.33 7.44
CA ARG A 1071 27.66 28.89 8.11
C ARG A 1071 28.83 29.54 7.38
N VAL A 1072 29.67 30.27 8.10
CA VAL A 1072 30.81 30.97 7.51
C VAL A 1072 31.99 30.00 7.43
N ASN A 1073 32.50 29.75 6.22
CA ASN A 1073 33.72 28.95 6.03
C ASN A 1073 34.92 29.67 6.65
N ILE A 1074 35.67 28.97 7.51
CA ILE A 1074 36.89 29.50 8.14
C ILE A 1074 38.17 29.20 7.37
N LEU A 1075 38.14 28.27 6.42
CA LEU A 1075 39.31 27.91 5.62
C LEU A 1075 39.63 29.00 4.59
N LYS A 1076 40.93 29.24 4.39
CA LYS A 1076 41.45 30.19 3.40
C LYS A 1076 42.65 29.61 2.68
N GLN A 1077 42.92 30.11 1.48
CA GLN A 1077 44.02 29.64 0.64
C GLN A 1077 45.40 29.68 1.33
N ASP A 1078 45.66 30.70 2.15
CA ASP A 1078 46.91 30.89 2.89
C ASP A 1078 47.07 29.94 4.09
N MET A 1079 46.01 29.23 4.47
CA MET A 1079 46.04 28.23 5.55
C MET A 1079 46.53 26.86 5.09
N VAL A 1080 46.58 26.59 3.78
CA VAL A 1080 47.10 25.31 3.25
C VAL A 1080 48.58 25.19 3.60
N MET A 1081 48.91 24.24 4.47
CA MET A 1081 50.26 24.07 5.02
C MET A 1081 50.99 22.82 4.52
N GLY A 1082 50.27 21.84 3.99
CA GLY A 1082 50.82 20.58 3.51
C GLY A 1082 49.83 19.85 2.61
N TYR A 1083 50.33 19.05 1.67
CA TYR A 1083 49.49 18.27 0.77
C TYR A 1083 50.28 17.12 0.14
N SER A 1084 49.55 16.14 -0.38
CA SER A 1084 50.08 14.96 -1.07
C SER A 1084 50.59 15.28 -2.49
N SER A 1085 49.70 15.64 -3.42
CA SER A 1085 50.01 15.94 -4.82
C SER A 1085 48.93 16.80 -5.49
N TYR A 1086 49.20 17.28 -6.70
CA TYR A 1086 48.23 17.89 -7.60
C TYR A 1086 48.64 17.73 -9.06
N VAL A 1087 47.69 17.85 -10.00
CA VAL A 1087 47.91 17.58 -11.43
C VAL A 1087 48.61 18.73 -12.16
N ASN A 1088 48.24 19.98 -11.89
CA ASN A 1088 48.88 21.17 -12.47
C ASN A 1088 48.63 22.43 -11.62
N GLU A 1089 49.30 23.53 -11.96
CA GLU A 1089 49.23 24.80 -11.21
C GLU A 1089 47.84 25.44 -11.10
N LYS A 1090 46.88 25.04 -11.95
CA LYS A 1090 45.48 25.50 -11.90
C LYS A 1090 44.58 24.58 -11.06
N GLU A 1091 45.13 23.49 -10.52
CA GLU A 1091 44.38 22.48 -9.76
C GLU A 1091 45.04 22.11 -8.42
N LYS A 1092 45.83 23.03 -7.85
CA LYS A 1092 46.46 22.88 -6.53
C LYS A 1092 45.43 22.94 -5.38
N PRO A 1093 45.74 22.38 -4.20
CA PRO A 1093 44.83 22.35 -3.05
C PRO A 1093 44.24 23.70 -2.63
N ALA A 1094 44.94 24.82 -2.86
CA ALA A 1094 44.43 26.15 -2.52
C ALA A 1094 43.13 26.51 -3.27
N PHE A 1095 42.83 25.89 -4.41
CA PHE A 1095 41.59 26.12 -5.15
C PHE A 1095 40.37 25.46 -4.52
N MET A 1096 40.54 24.45 -3.66
CA MET A 1096 39.39 23.87 -2.96
C MET A 1096 38.87 24.78 -1.82
N VAL A 1097 39.50 25.92 -1.55
CA VAL A 1097 39.13 26.83 -0.44
C VAL A 1097 39.13 28.29 -0.88
N ASP A 1098 38.90 28.54 -2.17
CA ASP A 1098 38.93 29.89 -2.75
C ASP A 1098 37.54 30.53 -2.96
N GLY A 1099 36.48 29.74 -2.77
CA GLY A 1099 35.08 30.15 -2.94
C GLY A 1099 34.60 30.21 -4.40
N ASP A 1100 35.38 29.69 -5.37
CA ASP A 1100 34.97 29.54 -6.77
C ASP A 1100 34.70 28.06 -7.10
N GLU A 1101 33.42 27.69 -7.18
CA GLU A 1101 32.94 26.35 -7.55
C GLU A 1101 33.31 25.91 -8.98
N ASN A 1102 34.05 26.71 -9.75
CA ASN A 1102 34.59 26.33 -11.06
C ASN A 1102 36.08 25.94 -11.01
N THR A 1103 36.75 26.17 -9.88
CA THR A 1103 38.13 25.73 -9.64
C THR A 1103 38.13 24.52 -8.71
N LYS A 1104 39.22 23.74 -8.70
CA LYS A 1104 39.27 22.49 -7.92
C LYS A 1104 40.68 22.11 -7.53
N TRP A 1105 40.80 21.32 -6.47
CA TRP A 1105 41.95 20.46 -6.24
C TRP A 1105 41.80 19.17 -7.04
N CYS A 1106 42.80 18.84 -7.86
CA CYS A 1106 42.86 17.58 -8.60
C CYS A 1106 44.17 16.85 -8.32
N ALA A 1107 44.12 15.55 -7.96
CA ALA A 1107 45.30 14.72 -7.70
C ALA A 1107 45.12 13.30 -8.24
N ILE A 1108 46.16 12.76 -8.91
CA ILE A 1108 46.14 11.41 -9.54
C ILE A 1108 47.32 10.51 -9.14
N ALA A 1109 48.14 10.95 -8.17
CA ALA A 1109 49.33 10.22 -7.71
C ALA A 1109 49.00 9.00 -6.80
N GLU A 1110 50.02 8.30 -6.31
CA GLU A 1110 49.84 7.18 -5.37
C GLU A 1110 49.20 7.64 -4.05
N MET A 1111 48.19 6.89 -3.61
CA MET A 1111 47.45 7.11 -2.36
C MET A 1111 48.34 6.91 -1.11
N PRO A 1112 48.00 7.55 0.04
CA PRO A 1112 46.79 8.34 0.29
C PRO A 1112 46.91 9.81 -0.10
N HIS A 1113 45.79 10.40 -0.54
CA HIS A 1113 45.72 11.83 -0.85
C HIS A 1113 45.32 12.62 0.39
N TYR A 1114 46.03 13.71 0.68
CA TYR A 1114 45.69 14.59 1.80
C TYR A 1114 45.99 16.06 1.52
N VAL A 1115 45.29 16.93 2.26
CA VAL A 1115 45.53 18.37 2.39
C VAL A 1115 45.46 18.76 3.87
N ASP A 1116 46.48 19.46 4.35
CA ASP A 1116 46.63 19.93 5.71
C ASP A 1116 46.46 21.46 5.78
N PHE A 1117 45.81 21.93 6.83
CA PHE A 1117 45.55 23.35 7.10
C PHE A 1117 46.10 23.76 8.49
N ASP A 1118 46.74 24.93 8.60
CA ASP A 1118 47.01 25.62 9.88
C ASP A 1118 46.00 26.77 10.03
N LEU A 1119 45.13 26.66 11.03
CA LEU A 1119 44.07 27.64 11.29
C LEU A 1119 44.59 28.94 11.94
N GLY A 1120 45.91 29.04 12.15
CA GLY A 1120 46.60 30.17 12.75
C GLY A 1120 46.53 30.21 14.29
N GLY A 1121 45.66 29.40 14.87
CA GLY A 1121 45.42 29.27 16.31
C GLY A 1121 44.44 28.13 16.58
N GLU A 1122 44.22 27.82 17.84
CA GLU A 1122 43.22 26.82 18.22
C GLU A 1122 41.81 27.39 18.02
N ARG A 1123 40.98 26.68 17.25
CA ARG A 1123 39.61 27.06 16.90
C ARG A 1123 38.66 25.90 17.22
N SER A 1124 37.43 26.23 17.62
CA SER A 1124 36.38 25.24 17.85
C SER A 1124 35.57 25.08 16.58
N ILE A 1125 35.59 23.89 15.98
CA ILE A 1125 34.85 23.60 14.75
C ILE A 1125 33.64 22.73 15.05
N ASN A 1126 32.53 22.93 14.34
CA ASN A 1126 31.28 22.21 14.55
C ASN A 1126 30.74 21.49 13.30
N GLY A 1127 31.36 21.68 12.13
CA GLY A 1127 30.93 21.06 10.88
C GLY A 1127 31.87 21.33 9.72
N TRP A 1128 31.61 20.67 8.59
CA TRP A 1128 32.39 20.81 7.36
C TRP A 1128 31.59 20.43 6.11
N LYS A 1129 31.98 20.95 4.95
CA LYS A 1129 31.38 20.67 3.63
C LYS A 1129 32.44 20.26 2.62
N LEU A 1130 32.10 19.37 1.67
CA LEU A 1130 32.82 19.17 0.41
C LEU A 1130 31.89 19.35 -0.78
N LEU A 1131 32.35 20.07 -1.80
CA LEU A 1131 31.81 20.03 -3.16
C LEU A 1131 32.74 19.16 -4.02
N ASN A 1132 32.19 18.08 -4.57
CA ASN A 1132 32.88 17.13 -5.42
C ASN A 1132 32.72 17.49 -6.91
N ALA A 1133 33.23 16.63 -7.79
CA ALA A 1133 33.21 16.82 -9.23
C ALA A 1133 32.06 16.11 -9.97
N ALA A 1134 30.89 15.93 -9.34
CA ALA A 1134 29.77 15.26 -10.02
C ALA A 1134 29.27 16.02 -11.26
N GLY A 1135 29.46 17.34 -11.28
CA GLY A 1135 29.17 18.19 -12.44
C GLY A 1135 30.04 17.87 -13.68
N GLU A 1136 31.22 17.28 -13.48
CA GLU A 1136 32.02 16.72 -14.57
C GLU A 1136 31.56 15.30 -14.93
N ASN A 1137 31.52 14.45 -13.91
CA ASN A 1137 30.99 13.09 -13.98
C ASN A 1137 30.75 12.61 -12.54
N HIS A 1138 29.60 11.99 -12.31
CA HIS A 1138 29.26 11.40 -11.01
C HIS A 1138 30.34 10.44 -10.47
N SER A 1139 31.03 9.71 -11.35
CA SER A 1139 32.11 8.80 -10.95
C SER A 1139 33.24 9.49 -10.16
N TYR A 1140 33.43 10.81 -10.34
CA TYR A 1140 34.44 11.61 -9.65
C TYR A 1140 34.01 12.10 -8.26
N VAL A 1141 32.85 11.69 -7.75
CA VAL A 1141 32.48 11.96 -6.36
C VAL A 1141 33.38 11.18 -5.41
N THR A 1142 33.99 11.87 -4.45
CA THR A 1142 34.81 11.25 -3.40
C THR A 1142 33.95 10.31 -2.56
N SER A 1143 34.24 9.01 -2.61
CA SER A 1143 33.48 7.98 -1.91
C SER A 1143 33.85 7.89 -0.43
N SER A 1144 35.15 7.93 -0.10
CA SER A 1144 35.60 7.79 1.29
C SER A 1144 36.70 8.77 1.67
N CYS A 1145 36.54 9.44 2.82
CA CYS A 1145 37.52 10.35 3.37
C CYS A 1145 37.39 10.51 4.91
N PHE A 1146 38.43 11.04 5.53
CA PHE A 1146 38.48 11.39 6.95
C PHE A 1146 38.74 12.88 7.11
N LEU A 1147 38.01 13.50 8.05
CA LEU A 1147 38.41 14.77 8.62
C LEU A 1147 39.19 14.48 9.90
N GLN A 1148 40.44 14.93 9.95
CA GLN A 1148 41.32 14.73 11.10
C GLN A 1148 41.78 16.07 11.65
N GLY A 1149 42.14 16.12 12.93
CA GLY A 1149 42.70 17.32 13.54
C GLY A 1149 43.72 17.04 14.64
N LYS A 1150 44.42 18.10 15.06
CA LYS A 1150 45.33 18.11 16.22
C LYS A 1150 45.59 19.54 16.69
N SER A 1151 45.96 19.71 17.96
CA SER A 1151 46.28 21.04 18.53
C SER A 1151 47.78 21.37 18.46
N ASP A 1152 48.65 20.36 18.50
CA ASP A 1152 50.10 20.50 18.39
C ASP A 1152 50.61 20.07 17.01
N LYS A 1153 51.59 20.79 16.46
CA LYS A 1153 52.20 20.53 15.15
C LYS A 1153 52.82 19.14 15.08
N ASN A 1154 53.41 18.68 16.19
CA ASN A 1154 54.06 17.37 16.29
C ASN A 1154 53.17 16.27 16.89
N GLY A 1155 51.91 16.59 17.21
CA GLY A 1155 50.95 15.62 17.74
C GLY A 1155 50.45 14.62 16.70
N GLU A 1156 49.85 13.53 17.17
CA GLU A 1156 49.17 12.54 16.32
C GLU A 1156 47.85 13.10 15.77
N TRP A 1157 47.50 12.71 14.55
CA TRP A 1157 46.22 13.05 13.94
C TRP A 1157 45.10 12.22 14.57
N ARG A 1158 44.07 12.90 15.10
CA ARG A 1158 42.84 12.24 15.59
C ARG A 1158 41.73 12.42 14.57
N THR A 1159 40.97 11.36 14.29
CA THR A 1159 39.78 11.44 13.44
C THR A 1159 38.69 12.21 14.16
N LEU A 1160 38.19 13.27 13.53
CA LEU A 1160 37.07 14.09 13.99
C LEU A 1160 35.76 13.62 13.35
N ASP A 1161 35.81 13.24 12.07
CA ASP A 1161 34.71 12.66 11.31
C ASP A 1161 35.25 11.73 10.22
N TYR A 1162 34.42 10.80 9.76
CA TYR A 1162 34.73 9.96 8.60
C TYR A 1162 33.49 9.74 7.74
N VAL A 1163 33.73 9.57 6.45
CA VAL A 1163 32.71 9.29 5.45
C VAL A 1163 33.17 8.13 4.59
N SER A 1164 32.25 7.19 4.34
CA SER A 1164 32.46 6.01 3.51
C SER A 1164 31.25 5.81 2.61
N GLY A 1165 31.47 5.48 1.33
CA GLY A 1165 30.38 5.26 0.36
C GLY A 1165 29.58 6.53 0.02
N ASN A 1166 30.19 7.72 0.08
CA ASN A 1166 29.54 8.96 -0.28
C ASN A 1166 29.23 9.01 -1.77
N GLY A 1167 27.94 9.05 -2.12
CA GLY A 1167 27.45 9.32 -3.47
C GLY A 1167 26.93 10.74 -3.67
N LYS A 1168 27.17 11.69 -2.74
CA LYS A 1168 26.65 13.06 -2.88
C LYS A 1168 27.70 14.00 -3.45
N ASN A 1169 27.30 14.83 -4.42
CA ASN A 1169 28.15 15.88 -4.95
C ASN A 1169 28.50 16.90 -3.87
N VAL A 1170 27.51 17.37 -3.13
CA VAL A 1170 27.69 18.20 -1.95
C VAL A 1170 27.55 17.34 -0.70
N LEU A 1171 28.65 17.16 0.02
CA LEU A 1171 28.69 16.48 1.31
C LEU A 1171 28.72 17.54 2.40
N ASN A 1172 27.65 17.70 3.19
CA ASN A 1172 27.61 18.62 4.33
C ASN A 1172 27.47 17.83 5.63
N ARG A 1173 28.34 18.07 6.60
CA ARG A 1173 28.49 17.27 7.82
C ARG A 1173 28.49 18.19 9.04
N THR A 1174 27.73 17.81 10.06
CA THR A 1174 27.79 18.42 11.40
C THR A 1174 28.49 17.44 12.33
N LEU A 1175 29.44 17.91 13.13
CA LEU A 1175 30.14 17.08 14.10
C LEU A 1175 29.24 16.82 15.31
N ASN A 1176 29.30 15.61 15.87
CA ASN A 1176 28.50 15.23 17.04
C ASN A 1176 28.77 16.10 18.29
N LYS A 1177 29.92 16.77 18.32
CA LYS A 1177 30.30 17.79 19.31
C LYS A 1177 31.29 18.75 18.66
N SER A 1178 31.36 19.99 19.15
CA SER A 1178 32.38 20.93 18.69
C SER A 1178 33.78 20.45 19.09
N GLU A 1179 34.72 20.50 18.16
CA GLU A 1179 36.09 20.00 18.33
C GLU A 1179 37.09 21.15 18.32
N SER A 1180 37.93 21.24 19.35
CA SER A 1180 39.00 22.23 19.43
C SER A 1180 40.24 21.71 18.70
N VAL A 1181 40.70 22.41 17.67
CA VAL A 1181 41.84 22.02 16.82
C VAL A 1181 42.57 23.25 16.29
N ARG A 1182 43.88 23.12 16.04
CA ARG A 1182 44.66 24.14 15.31
C ARG A 1182 45.01 23.68 13.89
N TYR A 1183 45.32 22.40 13.75
CA TYR A 1183 45.66 21.80 12.47
C TYR A 1183 44.55 20.86 12.03
N LEU A 1184 44.17 20.95 10.76
CA LEU A 1184 43.15 20.10 10.13
C LEU A 1184 43.74 19.35 8.95
N ARG A 1185 43.22 18.16 8.70
CA ARG A 1185 43.57 17.33 7.53
C ARG A 1185 42.31 16.76 6.92
N LEU A 1186 42.17 16.95 5.61
CA LEU A 1186 41.31 16.09 4.79
C LEU A 1186 42.16 14.95 4.25
N LEU A 1187 41.84 13.72 4.62
CA LEU A 1187 42.51 12.51 4.15
C LEU A 1187 41.53 11.71 3.27
N VAL A 1188 41.77 11.67 1.96
CA VAL A 1188 40.93 10.93 1.01
C VAL A 1188 41.50 9.53 0.82
N THR A 1189 40.66 8.52 1.10
CA THR A 1189 41.03 7.10 1.06
C THR A 1189 40.36 6.35 -0.08
N GLN A 1190 39.23 6.86 -0.61
CA GLN A 1190 38.64 6.40 -1.85
C GLN A 1190 38.15 7.62 -2.65
N PRO A 1191 38.92 8.08 -3.64
CA PRO A 1191 38.73 9.40 -4.25
C PRO A 1191 37.58 9.47 -5.27
N MET A 1192 37.01 8.33 -5.64
CA MET A 1192 35.98 8.19 -6.68
C MET A 1192 34.97 7.10 -6.28
N GLN A 1193 33.85 7.01 -6.99
CA GLN A 1193 32.86 5.94 -6.77
C GLN A 1193 33.44 4.54 -7.06
N SER A 1194 34.27 4.44 -8.10
CA SER A 1194 35.00 3.21 -8.42
C SER A 1194 36.02 2.85 -7.33
N ALA A 1195 35.98 1.61 -6.84
CA ALA A 1195 36.92 1.09 -5.86
C ALA A 1195 38.38 1.08 -6.33
N SER A 1196 38.62 1.13 -7.65
CA SER A 1196 39.97 1.20 -8.25
C SER A 1196 40.39 2.60 -8.70
N GLY A 1197 39.51 3.60 -8.59
CA GLY A 1197 39.77 4.98 -8.99
C GLY A 1197 40.82 5.66 -8.11
N LYS A 1198 41.64 6.53 -8.70
CA LYS A 1198 42.74 7.24 -8.02
C LYS A 1198 42.61 8.77 -8.06
N ASP A 1199 41.63 9.29 -8.78
CA ASP A 1199 41.55 10.72 -9.10
C ASP A 1199 40.74 11.45 -8.03
N VAL A 1200 41.40 12.24 -7.18
CA VAL A 1200 40.70 13.18 -6.31
C VAL A 1200 40.29 14.39 -7.13
N ARG A 1201 39.03 14.80 -7.04
CA ARG A 1201 38.54 16.06 -7.58
C ARG A 1201 37.60 16.74 -6.58
N ILE A 1202 38.11 17.77 -5.90
CA ILE A 1202 37.35 18.52 -4.90
C ILE A 1202 37.31 19.99 -5.31
N TYR A 1203 36.12 20.45 -5.66
CA TYR A 1203 35.86 21.82 -6.07
C TYR A 1203 35.83 22.76 -4.88
N GLU A 1204 35.29 22.32 -3.74
CA GLU A 1204 35.23 23.16 -2.54
C GLU A 1204 35.33 22.33 -1.26
N MET A 1205 35.93 22.90 -0.23
CA MET A 1205 35.95 22.42 1.14
C MET A 1205 35.67 23.60 2.07
N GLU A 1206 34.72 23.42 2.97
CA GLU A 1206 34.42 24.38 4.02
C GLU A 1206 34.51 23.74 5.39
N VAL A 1207 34.91 24.53 6.39
CA VAL A 1207 34.86 24.15 7.81
C VAL A 1207 34.19 25.28 8.58
N TYR A 1208 33.35 24.93 9.54
CA TYR A 1208 32.47 25.85 10.25
C TYR A 1208 32.79 25.88 11.75
N GLU A 1209 32.64 27.05 12.36
CA GLU A 1209 32.71 27.28 13.82
C GLU A 1209 31.35 27.23 14.50
#